data_AF-A0A497TI80-F1
#
_entry.id   AF-A0A497TI80-F1
#
_cell.length_a   1.000
_cell.length_b   1.000
_cell.length_c   1.000
_cell.angle_alpha   90.00
_cell.angle_beta   90.00
_cell.angle_gamma   90.00
#
_symmetry.space_group_name_H-M   'P 1'
#
loop_
_entity.id
_entity.type
_entity.pdbx_description
1 polymer ?
#
loop_
_entity_poly.entity_id
_entity_poly.type
_entity_poly.pdbx_seq_one_letter_code
_entity_poly.pdbx_strand_id
1 'polypeptide(L)'
;MRAGISRFVIITALLGIPFSVSASIWSDAPTGDTAARGVTAELLYYRSLRANDGALRQALAAAPLEFTSSQGSELSLPMPNGTMQRFRLERSPILAPELAARYPEITTYQVHGVDDPGASGRLDMTPQGFHGMITSTAGTVFIDPDGSGGYRAYYKGDYALAQRGMGAESGFTCAVDGDDRQTAERSDGDLAMRTEFQRRNYRLAVAATGEYTQFHGGTKTSALSAMVTAINRVNQIYGRDFAVQFILVGNNDQIIYTDGANDPYPDPLDSNSDFLTANRTTLDSVIGSGNYDIGHVFSTWVGGGIAFLESVCDNNTKGGGVTGSTSPTGDAFYIDFVSHEIGHQFGADHTFNGTAGACAGNRIPATAVEPGSGSTIMSYAGICGAENLQGNSDATFHGVSIEQMVAFVAGAGGSCGTIASSGNTAPTANAGADFTIPINTPFTLSGSALDPELDTLSYQWDQMDAGSPLFRSFLPIDTPARNLPRLSLQLTGAIGDIGETLPAVGRTLNFRLTVRDGNSGVDEDDLVVTVDGGTGPFDVNGGVLNIAGNYPGGFAQTIGWAVGGTGGSCPQVTISLLSFSADGSTYCDHNDDAVLNLGTFPNTGSASPILPNKLVARGRVRVTCSNNIFFSLSDADIGVTGTTAAGTACKATDGTALAHGTIFVNTGGGIVISDGGGGGAVLWLPLLLGLGGLGYTLRRRYNA
;
A
#
# COMPACT_ATOMS: atom_id res chain seq x y z
N MET A 1 -95.29 14.61 -16.31
CA MET A 1 -93.98 14.08 -16.73
C MET A 1 -93.10 15.23 -17.19
N ARG A 2 -92.08 15.58 -16.41
CA ARG A 2 -90.87 16.33 -16.83
C ARG A 2 -89.90 16.24 -15.66
N ALA A 3 -88.87 15.42 -15.84
CA ALA A 3 -87.82 15.18 -14.86
C ALA A 3 -86.83 16.36 -14.86
N GLY A 4 -86.50 16.86 -13.68
CA GLY A 4 -85.46 17.86 -13.45
C GLY A 4 -84.09 17.20 -13.32
N ILE A 5 -83.10 17.77 -14.00
CA ILE A 5 -81.71 17.32 -14.03
C ILE A 5 -80.96 18.00 -12.87
N SER A 6 -80.48 17.22 -11.89
CA SER A 6 -79.52 17.68 -10.88
C SER A 6 -78.10 17.53 -11.42
N ARG A 7 -77.34 18.63 -11.46
CA ARG A 7 -75.90 18.65 -11.76
C ARG A 7 -75.11 18.42 -10.46
N PHE A 8 -74.31 17.35 -10.41
CA PHE A 8 -73.24 17.18 -9.43
C PHE A 8 -71.95 17.80 -9.98
N VAL A 9 -71.31 18.66 -9.20
CA VAL A 9 -69.95 19.16 -9.45
C VAL A 9 -69.01 18.30 -8.61
N ILE A 10 -68.08 17.60 -9.26
CA ILE A 10 -66.99 16.87 -8.61
C ILE A 10 -65.78 17.82 -8.54
N ILE A 11 -65.34 18.14 -7.32
CA ILE A 11 -64.08 18.84 -7.07
C ILE A 11 -63.01 17.77 -6.84
N THR A 12 -62.07 17.64 -7.77
CA THR A 12 -60.93 16.73 -7.64
C THR A 12 -59.77 17.48 -7.00
N ALA A 13 -59.43 17.16 -5.75
CA ALA A 13 -58.24 17.65 -5.08
C ALA A 13 -57.01 16.85 -5.54
N LEU A 14 -56.09 17.46 -6.29
CA LEU A 14 -54.78 16.89 -6.57
C LEU A 14 -53.89 17.07 -5.32
N LEU A 15 -53.65 15.98 -4.60
CA LEU A 15 -52.55 15.84 -3.65
C LEU A 15 -51.26 15.64 -4.46
N GLY A 16 -50.44 16.68 -4.57
CA GLY A 16 -49.08 16.58 -5.09
C GLY A 16 -48.19 15.85 -4.10
N ILE A 17 -47.77 14.64 -4.44
CA ILE A 17 -46.71 13.92 -3.71
C ILE A 17 -45.38 14.55 -4.16
N PRO A 18 -44.57 15.14 -3.27
CA PRO A 18 -43.24 15.61 -3.64
C PRO A 18 -42.36 14.39 -3.94
N PHE A 19 -41.97 14.23 -5.21
CA PHE A 19 -40.86 13.38 -5.58
C PHE A 19 -39.57 14.09 -5.16
N SER A 20 -38.95 13.67 -4.05
CA SER A 20 -37.56 14.02 -3.75
C SER A 20 -36.66 13.21 -4.68
N VAL A 21 -36.21 13.84 -5.77
CA VAL A 21 -35.09 13.30 -6.54
C VAL A 21 -33.85 13.55 -5.69
N SER A 22 -33.27 12.50 -5.09
CA SER A 22 -31.95 12.61 -4.47
C SER A 22 -30.96 13.07 -5.53
N ALA A 23 -30.43 14.28 -5.41
CA ALA A 23 -29.39 14.76 -6.30
C ALA A 23 -28.16 13.83 -6.20
N SER A 24 -27.57 13.49 -7.35
CA SER A 24 -26.28 12.77 -7.36
C SER A 24 -25.24 13.57 -6.57
N ILE A 25 -24.58 12.93 -5.60
CA ILE A 25 -23.51 13.58 -4.82
C ILE A 25 -22.30 13.84 -5.72
N TRP A 26 -21.92 12.86 -6.54
CA TRP A 26 -20.71 12.91 -7.36
C TRP A 26 -21.06 13.06 -8.85
N SER A 27 -20.20 13.74 -9.59
CA SER A 27 -20.23 13.79 -11.05
C SER A 27 -18.81 13.91 -11.61
N ASP A 28 -18.55 13.25 -12.72
CA ASP A 28 -17.26 13.38 -13.42
C ASP A 28 -17.05 14.80 -13.95
N ALA A 29 -15.86 15.34 -13.73
CA ALA A 29 -15.44 16.63 -14.25
C ALA A 29 -14.75 16.45 -15.62
N PRO A 30 -14.92 17.39 -16.57
CA PRO A 30 -14.19 17.35 -17.84
C PRO A 30 -12.68 17.40 -17.56
N THR A 31 -11.94 16.39 -17.99
CA THR A 31 -10.47 16.45 -18.03
C THR A 31 -10.08 17.50 -19.07
N GLY A 32 -9.35 18.55 -18.68
CA GLY A 32 -8.83 19.53 -19.62
C GLY A 32 -8.05 18.84 -20.75
N ASP A 33 -8.33 19.23 -22.00
CA ASP A 33 -7.86 18.59 -23.23
C ASP A 33 -6.33 18.39 -23.23
N THR A 34 -5.87 17.17 -22.94
CA THR A 34 -4.44 16.82 -22.82
C THR A 34 -3.71 16.92 -24.15
N ALA A 35 -4.44 16.96 -25.28
CA ALA A 35 -3.89 17.16 -26.61
C ALA A 35 -3.30 18.57 -26.85
N ALA A 36 -3.69 19.59 -26.06
CA ALA A 36 -3.30 20.97 -26.31
C ALA A 36 -1.97 21.40 -25.66
N ARG A 37 -1.33 20.56 -24.82
CA ARG A 37 -0.13 20.96 -24.04
C ARG A 37 1.20 20.36 -24.48
N GLY A 38 1.25 19.46 -25.47
CA GLY A 38 2.53 18.98 -26.03
C GLY A 38 3.50 18.36 -25.01
N VAL A 39 2.99 17.91 -23.86
CA VAL A 39 3.75 17.15 -22.86
C VAL A 39 3.47 15.67 -23.13
N THR A 40 4.52 14.87 -23.34
CA THR A 40 4.44 13.42 -23.18
C THR A 40 4.13 13.14 -21.71
N ALA A 41 2.84 13.10 -21.37
CA ALA A 41 2.39 12.85 -20.02
C ALA A 41 2.70 11.40 -19.65
N GLU A 42 3.65 11.18 -18.75
CA GLU A 42 3.53 10.05 -17.83
C GLU A 42 2.29 10.32 -17.00
N LEU A 43 1.18 9.69 -17.38
CA LEU A 43 -0.17 10.01 -16.94
C LEU A 43 -0.38 9.58 -15.48
N LEU A 44 -0.58 10.54 -14.57
CA LEU A 44 -1.35 10.29 -13.35
C LEU A 44 -2.72 9.70 -13.77
N TYR A 45 -2.99 8.43 -13.46
CA TYR A 45 -4.33 7.87 -13.62
C TYR A 45 -5.19 8.30 -12.43
N TYR A 46 -5.85 9.45 -12.55
CA TYR A 46 -6.82 9.91 -11.56
C TYR A 46 -8.15 10.22 -12.23
N ARG A 47 -9.23 9.99 -11.49
CA ARG A 47 -10.57 10.38 -11.87
C ARG A 47 -10.87 11.78 -11.33
N SER A 48 -11.15 12.73 -12.21
CA SER A 48 -11.50 14.10 -11.84
C SER A 48 -13.00 14.22 -11.58
N LEU A 49 -13.37 14.86 -10.46
CA LEU A 49 -14.71 14.80 -9.89
C LEU A 49 -15.18 16.19 -9.43
N ARG A 50 -16.50 16.39 -9.43
CA ARG A 50 -17.20 17.43 -8.68
C ARG A 50 -18.13 16.77 -7.68
N ALA A 51 -18.30 17.41 -6.52
CA ALA A 51 -19.27 17.00 -5.52
C ALA A 51 -20.35 18.08 -5.33
N ASN A 52 -21.58 17.65 -5.03
CA ASN A 52 -22.59 18.48 -4.42
C ASN A 52 -22.34 18.51 -2.90
N ASP A 53 -21.57 19.50 -2.44
CA ASP A 53 -21.15 19.61 -1.04
C ASP A 53 -22.33 19.61 -0.05
N GLY A 54 -23.47 20.21 -0.42
CA GLY A 54 -24.67 20.20 0.43
C GLY A 54 -25.24 18.80 0.61
N ALA A 55 -25.37 18.04 -0.48
CA ALA A 55 -25.84 16.66 -0.45
C ALA A 55 -24.83 15.74 0.26
N LEU A 56 -23.52 15.93 0.03
CA LEU A 56 -22.46 15.17 0.70
C LEU A 56 -22.50 15.38 2.22
N ARG A 57 -22.54 16.65 2.67
CA ARG A 57 -22.63 16.98 4.11
C ARG A 57 -23.91 16.41 4.74
N GLN A 58 -25.04 16.43 4.03
CA GLN A 58 -26.28 15.84 4.51
C GLN A 58 -26.18 14.32 4.66
N ALA A 59 -25.59 13.62 3.70
CA ALA A 59 -25.36 12.18 3.78
C ALA A 59 -24.44 11.81 4.94
N LEU A 60 -23.35 12.55 5.11
CA LEU A 60 -22.40 12.37 6.22
C LEU A 60 -23.04 12.64 7.59
N ALA A 61 -23.89 13.67 7.71
CA ALA A 61 -24.56 14.01 8.96
C ALA A 61 -25.60 12.96 9.42
N ALA A 62 -26.06 12.09 8.51
CA ALA A 62 -26.99 11.01 8.82
C ALA A 62 -26.29 9.76 9.39
N ALA A 63 -24.95 9.74 9.48
CA ALA A 63 -24.23 8.59 10.02
C ALA A 63 -24.50 8.40 11.53
N PRO A 64 -24.86 7.19 11.98
CA PRO A 64 -24.93 6.89 13.41
C PRO A 64 -23.53 6.97 14.03
N LEU A 65 -23.45 7.16 15.35
CA LEU A 65 -22.17 7.05 16.06
C LEU A 65 -21.67 5.60 15.98
N GLU A 66 -20.36 5.41 15.83
CA GLU A 66 -19.74 4.08 15.86
C GLU A 66 -20.22 3.25 17.06
N PHE A 67 -20.41 1.94 16.85
CA PHE A 67 -20.92 0.99 17.83
C PHE A 67 -22.35 1.22 18.35
N THR A 68 -23.15 2.11 17.74
CA THR A 68 -24.53 2.38 18.21
C THR A 68 -25.64 1.82 17.32
N SER A 69 -25.36 1.43 16.07
CA SER A 69 -26.34 0.89 15.14
C SER A 69 -25.74 -0.22 14.28
N SER A 70 -26.47 -1.33 14.10
CA SER A 70 -26.13 -2.39 13.15
C SER A 70 -26.56 -2.07 11.72
N GLN A 71 -27.46 -1.09 11.54
CA GLN A 71 -27.91 -0.60 10.24
C GLN A 71 -27.35 0.82 10.07
N GLY A 72 -26.15 0.91 9.51
CA GLY A 72 -25.50 2.18 9.21
C GLY A 72 -26.14 2.88 8.02
N SER A 73 -25.85 4.17 7.87
CA SER A 73 -26.22 4.93 6.68
C SER A 73 -25.27 4.54 5.53
N GLU A 74 -25.78 4.38 4.31
CA GLU A 74 -24.92 4.07 3.15
C GLU A 74 -24.46 5.34 2.43
N LEU A 75 -23.20 5.37 1.99
CA LEU A 75 -22.63 6.39 1.12
C LEU A 75 -21.98 5.73 -0.09
N SER A 76 -22.24 6.26 -1.28
CA SER A 76 -21.57 5.83 -2.51
C SER A 76 -20.39 6.75 -2.82
N LEU A 77 -19.21 6.15 -3.01
CA LEU A 77 -17.97 6.85 -3.29
C LEU A 77 -17.44 6.50 -4.70
N PRO A 78 -16.87 7.48 -5.42
CA PRO A 78 -16.30 7.26 -6.74
C PRO A 78 -14.94 6.57 -6.64
N MET A 79 -14.77 5.51 -7.42
CA MET A 79 -13.50 4.78 -7.52
C MET A 79 -12.68 5.27 -8.72
N PRO A 80 -11.34 5.14 -8.71
CA PRO A 80 -10.49 5.67 -9.78
C PRO A 80 -10.69 4.96 -11.12
N ASN A 81 -11.13 3.69 -11.10
CA ASN A 81 -11.49 2.90 -12.29
C ASN A 81 -12.81 3.34 -12.98
N GLY A 82 -13.45 4.41 -12.50
CA GLY A 82 -14.71 4.93 -13.04
C GLY A 82 -15.98 4.34 -12.43
N THR A 83 -15.87 3.31 -11.58
CA THR A 83 -17.03 2.74 -10.89
C THR A 83 -17.44 3.57 -9.67
N MET A 84 -18.59 3.22 -9.09
CA MET A 84 -19.04 3.72 -7.79
C MET A 84 -19.12 2.53 -6.85
N GLN A 85 -18.69 2.70 -5.61
CA GLN A 85 -18.74 1.66 -4.59
C GLN A 85 -19.52 2.14 -3.37
N ARG A 86 -20.36 1.28 -2.80
CA ARG A 86 -21.17 1.56 -1.62
C ARG A 86 -20.44 1.17 -0.36
N PHE A 87 -20.59 2.02 0.65
CA PHE A 87 -20.01 1.84 1.97
C PHE A 87 -21.05 2.11 3.05
N ARG A 88 -21.03 1.30 4.11
CA ARG A 88 -21.70 1.60 5.37
C ARG A 88 -20.86 2.63 6.12
N LEU A 89 -21.50 3.71 6.56
CA LEU A 89 -20.87 4.86 7.18
C LEU A 89 -21.23 4.95 8.67
N GLU A 90 -20.21 5.16 9.49
CA GLU A 90 -20.33 5.40 10.93
C GLU A 90 -19.53 6.65 11.32
N ARG A 91 -20.12 7.51 12.14
CA ARG A 91 -19.41 8.67 12.69
C ARG A 91 -18.41 8.16 13.73
N SER A 92 -17.13 8.46 13.51
CA SER A 92 -16.03 8.01 14.37
C SER A 92 -15.13 9.21 14.71
N PRO A 93 -15.53 10.02 15.70
CA PRO A 93 -14.89 11.28 16.03
C PRO A 93 -13.45 11.11 16.51
N ILE A 94 -12.54 11.91 15.96
CA ILE A 94 -11.14 12.00 16.45
C ILE A 94 -10.87 13.30 17.21
N LEU A 95 -11.89 14.14 17.43
CA LEU A 95 -11.79 15.33 18.27
C LEU A 95 -12.46 15.03 19.61
N ALA A 96 -11.82 15.40 20.71
CA ALA A 96 -12.47 15.42 22.01
C ALA A 96 -13.76 16.29 21.96
N PRO A 97 -14.82 15.95 22.71
CA PRO A 97 -16.14 16.60 22.59
C PRO A 97 -16.11 18.13 22.66
N GLU A 98 -15.29 18.69 23.55
CA GLU A 98 -15.13 20.13 23.75
C GLU A 98 -14.41 20.83 22.58
N LEU A 99 -13.48 20.14 21.89
CA LEU A 99 -12.82 20.66 20.69
C LEU A 99 -13.78 20.58 19.50
N ALA A 100 -14.49 19.47 19.34
CA ALA A 100 -15.52 19.31 18.32
C ALA A 100 -16.64 20.36 18.45
N ALA A 101 -16.98 20.78 19.68
CA ALA A 101 -17.96 21.85 19.90
C ALA A 101 -17.47 23.23 19.43
N ARG A 102 -16.15 23.48 19.41
CA ARG A 102 -15.55 24.73 18.92
C ARG A 102 -15.34 24.73 17.40
N TYR A 103 -15.14 23.55 16.80
CA TYR A 103 -14.94 23.36 15.36
C TYR A 103 -15.95 22.35 14.79
N PRO A 104 -17.27 22.63 14.86
CA PRO A 104 -18.33 21.70 14.47
C PRO A 104 -18.33 21.34 12.97
N GLU A 105 -17.65 22.13 12.15
CA GLU A 105 -17.49 21.92 10.72
C GLU A 105 -16.44 20.85 10.36
N ILE A 106 -15.68 20.36 11.33
CA ILE A 106 -14.70 19.28 11.20
C ILE A 106 -15.32 17.98 11.72
N THR A 107 -15.51 17.01 10.82
CA THR A 107 -16.17 15.74 11.13
C THR A 107 -15.43 14.56 10.50
N THR A 108 -15.42 13.43 11.20
CA THR A 108 -14.68 12.22 10.82
C THR A 108 -15.54 10.97 10.94
N TYR A 109 -15.27 10.02 10.06
CA TYR A 109 -16.10 8.84 9.85
C TYR A 109 -15.25 7.60 9.54
N GLN A 110 -15.77 6.44 9.92
CA GLN A 110 -15.32 5.12 9.47
C GLN A 110 -16.28 4.63 8.37
N VAL A 111 -15.73 3.93 7.40
CA VAL A 111 -16.50 3.21 6.38
C VAL A 111 -16.11 1.74 6.27
N HIS A 112 -17.10 0.90 5.96
CA HIS A 112 -16.94 -0.52 5.62
C HIS A 112 -17.65 -0.79 4.29
N GLY A 113 -17.02 -1.54 3.40
CA GLY A 113 -17.54 -1.78 2.06
C GLY A 113 -18.76 -2.69 2.07
N VAL A 114 -19.76 -2.32 1.26
CA VAL A 114 -20.97 -3.12 1.04
C VAL A 114 -20.82 -3.97 -0.23
N ASP A 115 -20.22 -3.39 -1.27
CA ASP A 115 -19.98 -4.11 -2.53
C ASP A 115 -18.66 -4.91 -2.51
N ASP A 116 -17.70 -4.49 -1.67
CA ASP A 116 -16.47 -5.22 -1.35
C ASP A 116 -16.35 -5.29 0.18
N PRO A 117 -16.73 -6.42 0.80
CA PRO A 117 -16.69 -6.57 2.26
C PRO A 117 -15.28 -6.49 2.87
N GLY A 118 -14.21 -6.66 2.08
CA GLY A 118 -12.83 -6.50 2.52
C GLY A 118 -12.34 -5.04 2.52
N ALA A 119 -13.14 -4.11 2.00
CA ALA A 119 -12.79 -2.70 1.98
C ALA A 119 -13.18 -1.99 3.29
N SER A 120 -12.28 -1.21 3.85
CA SER A 120 -12.56 -0.31 4.97
C SER A 120 -11.83 1.01 4.78
N GLY A 121 -12.23 2.05 5.50
CA GLY A 121 -11.60 3.36 5.30
C GLY A 121 -12.01 4.44 6.27
N ARG A 122 -11.30 5.57 6.19
CA ARG A 122 -11.56 6.78 6.97
C ARG A 122 -11.93 7.91 6.05
N LEU A 123 -13.02 8.61 6.40
CA LEU A 123 -13.45 9.82 5.71
C LEU A 123 -13.39 11.00 6.66
N ASP A 124 -13.16 12.18 6.10
CA ASP A 124 -13.36 13.44 6.81
C ASP A 124 -14.07 14.47 5.94
N MET A 125 -14.69 15.43 6.62
CA MET A 125 -15.23 16.63 6.02
C MET A 125 -14.78 17.80 6.88
N THR A 126 -14.01 18.70 6.27
CA THR A 126 -13.44 19.89 6.92
C THR A 126 -13.78 21.14 6.09
N PRO A 127 -13.40 22.35 6.54
CA PRO A 127 -13.41 23.56 5.71
C PRO A 127 -12.56 23.47 4.45
N GLN A 128 -11.55 22.59 4.42
CA GLN A 128 -10.68 22.38 3.26
C GLN A 128 -11.28 21.40 2.24
N GLY A 129 -12.35 20.70 2.60
CA GLY A 129 -13.08 19.80 1.71
C GLY A 129 -13.29 18.41 2.32
N PHE A 130 -13.79 17.51 1.49
CA PHE A 130 -13.89 16.09 1.78
C PHE A 130 -12.58 15.36 1.47
N HIS A 131 -12.11 14.51 2.39
CA HIS A 131 -11.03 13.57 2.14
C HIS A 131 -11.50 12.15 2.45
N GLY A 132 -11.04 11.20 1.64
CA GLY A 132 -11.27 9.77 1.87
C GLY A 132 -10.00 8.96 1.68
N MET A 133 -9.74 8.02 2.59
CA MET A 133 -8.75 6.95 2.43
C MET A 133 -9.47 5.62 2.59
N ILE A 134 -9.43 4.80 1.55
CA ILE A 134 -10.08 3.49 1.50
C ILE A 134 -9.02 2.44 1.23
N THR A 135 -8.89 1.48 2.13
CA THR A 135 -8.03 0.31 1.97
C THR A 135 -8.89 -0.87 1.55
N SER A 136 -8.46 -1.55 0.50
CA SER A 136 -9.06 -2.81 0.03
C SER A 136 -7.93 -3.75 -0.39
N THR A 137 -8.28 -4.98 -0.75
CA THR A 137 -7.31 -5.93 -1.32
C THR A 137 -6.77 -5.43 -2.67
N ALA A 138 -7.53 -4.58 -3.37
CA ALA A 138 -7.12 -3.90 -4.61
C ALA A 138 -6.16 -2.72 -4.39
N GLY A 139 -5.76 -2.48 -3.14
CA GLY A 139 -4.87 -1.40 -2.77
C GLY A 139 -5.60 -0.25 -2.08
N THR A 140 -4.85 0.84 -1.87
CA THR A 140 -5.34 2.04 -1.17
C THR A 140 -5.77 3.11 -2.18
N VAL A 141 -6.99 3.60 -2.01
CA VAL A 141 -7.62 4.66 -2.81
C VAL A 141 -7.77 5.91 -1.97
N PHE A 142 -7.47 7.05 -2.58
CA PHE A 142 -7.69 8.37 -2.02
C PHE A 142 -8.71 9.15 -2.82
N ILE A 143 -9.49 9.99 -2.13
CA ILE A 143 -10.40 10.95 -2.73
C ILE A 143 -10.13 12.30 -2.07
N ASP A 144 -9.42 13.18 -2.75
CA ASP A 144 -8.91 14.43 -2.18
C ASP A 144 -9.29 15.66 -3.00
N PRO A 145 -9.39 16.85 -2.37
CA PRO A 145 -9.57 18.10 -3.08
C PRO A 145 -8.45 18.33 -4.13
N ASP A 146 -8.82 18.95 -5.24
CA ASP A 146 -7.89 19.27 -6.34
C ASP A 146 -7.31 20.70 -6.27
N GLY A 147 -7.69 21.47 -5.25
CA GLY A 147 -7.31 22.88 -5.07
C GLY A 147 -8.07 23.87 -5.97
N SER A 148 -8.95 23.39 -6.86
CA SER A 148 -9.79 24.17 -7.79
C SER A 148 -11.29 24.00 -7.53
N GLY A 149 -11.64 23.54 -6.33
CA GLY A 149 -13.01 23.24 -5.90
C GLY A 149 -13.58 21.96 -6.49
N GLY A 150 -12.73 21.08 -7.02
CA GLY A 150 -13.07 19.71 -7.43
C GLY A 150 -12.35 18.68 -6.56
N TYR A 151 -12.48 17.42 -6.94
CA TYR A 151 -11.85 16.29 -6.25
C TYR A 151 -11.13 15.38 -7.25
N ARG A 152 -10.18 14.59 -6.74
CA ARG A 152 -9.46 13.56 -7.49
C ARG A 152 -9.57 12.24 -6.74
N ALA A 153 -10.04 11.20 -7.41
CA ALA A 153 -9.92 9.83 -6.93
C ALA A 153 -8.73 9.14 -7.60
N TYR A 154 -7.80 8.58 -6.82
CA TYR A 154 -6.57 7.95 -7.33
C TYR A 154 -6.09 6.82 -6.42
N TYR A 155 -5.31 5.89 -6.97
CA TYR A 155 -4.60 4.87 -6.19
C TYR A 155 -3.27 5.41 -5.68
N LYS A 156 -2.85 5.00 -4.47
CA LYS A 156 -1.55 5.42 -3.87
C LYS A 156 -0.38 5.25 -4.86
N GLY A 157 -0.33 4.10 -5.54
CA GLY A 157 0.72 3.74 -6.48
C GLY A 157 0.83 4.68 -7.68
N ASP A 158 -0.30 5.15 -8.24
CA ASP A 158 -0.32 6.01 -9.41
C ASP A 158 0.21 7.43 -9.11
N TYR A 159 -0.05 7.92 -7.89
CA TYR A 159 0.49 9.20 -7.43
C TYR A 159 2.01 9.13 -7.24
N ALA A 160 2.52 8.01 -6.69
CA ALA A 160 3.96 7.79 -6.49
C ALA A 160 4.74 7.75 -7.81
N LEU A 161 4.15 7.22 -8.88
CA LEU A 161 4.79 7.17 -10.21
C LEU A 161 4.93 8.57 -10.82
N ALA A 162 3.92 9.42 -10.66
CA ALA A 162 3.96 10.77 -11.20
C ALA A 162 4.94 11.69 -10.45
N GLN A 163 5.24 11.39 -9.19
CA GLN A 163 6.28 12.07 -8.44
C GLN A 163 7.69 11.54 -8.77
N ARG A 164 7.87 10.48 -9.57
CA ARG A 164 9.23 10.03 -9.99
C ARG A 164 10.02 11.07 -10.80
N GLY A 165 9.37 12.12 -11.31
CA GLY A 165 10.01 13.30 -11.91
C GLY A 165 10.10 14.54 -11.02
N MET A 166 9.45 14.52 -9.85
CA MET A 166 9.55 15.55 -8.81
C MET A 166 10.48 14.97 -7.76
N GLY A 167 11.78 15.31 -7.82
CA GLY A 167 12.79 14.69 -6.96
C GLY A 167 12.26 14.46 -5.55
N ALA A 168 12.33 13.21 -5.06
CA ALA A 168 12.06 12.87 -3.67
C ALA A 168 12.67 13.97 -2.81
N GLU A 169 11.95 14.52 -1.82
CA GLU A 169 12.48 15.58 -0.97
C GLU A 169 13.84 15.11 -0.44
N SER A 170 14.91 15.59 -1.08
CA SER A 170 16.26 15.07 -0.92
C SER A 170 16.75 15.66 0.39
N GLY A 171 16.41 15.00 1.49
CA GLY A 171 16.58 15.55 2.83
C GLY A 171 15.83 14.83 3.93
N PHE A 172 14.80 14.01 3.65
CA PHE A 172 14.16 13.22 4.71
C PHE A 172 15.18 12.24 5.32
N THR A 173 15.45 12.42 6.61
CA THR A 173 16.21 11.52 7.46
C THR A 173 15.42 11.37 8.75
N CYS A 174 14.94 10.18 9.06
CA CYS A 174 14.41 9.93 10.40
C CYS A 174 15.58 9.70 11.38
N ALA A 175 15.43 10.21 12.60
CA ALA A 175 16.30 9.94 13.73
C ALA A 175 15.48 9.49 14.93
N VAL A 176 16.10 8.73 15.84
CA VAL A 176 15.47 8.23 17.06
C VAL A 176 16.37 8.55 18.25
N ASP A 177 15.79 8.98 19.36
CA ASP A 177 16.49 9.16 20.65
C ASP A 177 16.00 8.11 21.67
N GLY A 178 16.94 7.35 22.26
CA GLY A 178 16.63 6.24 23.19
C GLY A 178 17.27 4.86 22.90
N ASP A 179 18.49 4.81 22.36
CA ASP A 179 19.17 3.59 21.84
C ASP A 179 19.56 2.49 22.88
N ASP A 180 18.96 2.48 24.07
CA ASP A 180 19.34 1.55 25.16
C ASP A 180 18.46 0.28 25.21
N ARG A 181 18.08 -0.26 24.04
CA ARG A 181 17.59 -1.64 23.98
C ARG A 181 18.77 -2.60 24.09
N GLN A 182 19.00 -3.15 25.29
CA GLN A 182 19.53 -4.50 25.38
C GLN A 182 18.47 -5.42 24.77
N THR A 183 18.64 -5.78 23.49
CA THR A 183 17.81 -6.76 22.79
C THR A 183 17.68 -8.00 23.67
N ALA A 184 16.49 -8.22 24.25
CA ALA A 184 16.16 -9.53 24.77
C ALA A 184 16.31 -10.51 23.60
N GLU A 185 17.07 -11.58 23.81
CA GLU A 185 17.18 -12.66 22.83
C GLU A 185 15.77 -13.11 22.44
N ARG A 186 15.55 -13.31 21.13
CA ARG A 186 14.34 -13.92 20.56
C ARG A 186 14.01 -15.19 21.36
N SER A 187 13.03 -15.11 22.25
CA SER A 187 12.51 -16.30 22.91
C SER A 187 11.51 -16.95 21.97
N ASP A 188 11.94 -18.04 21.32
CA ASP A 188 11.04 -19.04 20.73
C ASP A 188 9.97 -19.41 21.78
N GLY A 189 8.76 -18.91 21.61
CA GLY A 189 7.67 -19.18 22.54
C GLY A 189 6.49 -18.23 22.37
N ASP A 190 5.56 -18.63 21.50
CA ASP A 190 4.12 -18.38 21.65
C ASP A 190 3.69 -16.89 21.78
N LEU A 191 4.15 -16.05 20.85
CA LEU A 191 3.68 -14.66 20.71
C LEU A 191 2.59 -14.50 19.65
N ALA A 192 1.72 -15.51 19.48
CA ALA A 192 0.46 -15.33 18.75
C ALA A 192 -0.40 -14.31 19.53
N MET A 193 -0.29 -13.02 19.19
CA MET A 193 -0.97 -11.98 19.93
C MET A 193 -2.37 -11.74 19.39
N ARG A 194 -3.36 -12.16 20.19
CA ARG A 194 -4.76 -11.79 19.99
C ARG A 194 -5.03 -10.41 20.58
N THR A 195 -5.41 -9.44 19.75
CA THR A 195 -6.08 -8.22 20.24
C THR A 195 -7.50 -8.58 20.67
N GLU A 196 -7.69 -8.96 21.94
CA GLU A 196 -9.02 -9.35 22.44
C GLU A 196 -9.96 -8.13 22.61
N PHE A 197 -11.04 -8.07 21.81
CA PHE A 197 -12.31 -7.33 22.03
C PHE A 197 -12.25 -5.81 22.31
N GLN A 198 -11.09 -5.18 22.16
CA GLN A 198 -10.82 -3.87 22.76
C GLN A 198 -9.99 -2.99 21.81
N ARG A 199 -10.55 -1.82 21.48
CA ARG A 199 -9.83 -0.73 20.84
C ARG A 199 -9.28 0.21 21.91
N ARG A 200 -7.99 0.52 21.88
CA ARG A 200 -7.35 1.47 22.80
C ARG A 200 -7.34 2.86 22.20
N ASN A 201 -8.02 3.78 22.87
CA ASN A 201 -8.09 5.18 22.50
C ASN A 201 -7.04 5.97 23.28
N TYR A 202 -6.06 6.54 22.58
CA TYR A 202 -5.06 7.43 23.16
C TYR A 202 -5.43 8.90 22.92
N ARG A 203 -5.25 9.71 23.96
CA ARG A 203 -5.35 11.17 23.87
C ARG A 203 -4.08 11.72 23.23
N LEU A 204 -4.21 12.21 22.01
CA LEU A 204 -3.10 12.75 21.23
C LEU A 204 -3.11 14.29 21.32
N ALA A 205 -1.98 14.88 21.68
CA ALA A 205 -1.76 16.31 21.60
C ALA A 205 -0.83 16.61 20.41
N VAL A 206 -1.38 17.16 19.33
CA VAL A 206 -0.59 17.55 18.16
C VAL A 206 -0.44 19.06 18.15
N ALA A 207 0.79 19.54 18.25
CA ALA A 207 1.10 20.95 18.06
C ALA A 207 1.39 21.27 16.59
N ALA A 208 1.33 22.55 16.24
CA ALA A 208 1.70 23.05 14.92
C ALA A 208 2.54 24.31 15.06
N THR A 209 3.72 24.33 14.43
CA THR A 209 4.54 25.55 14.36
C THR A 209 3.81 26.64 13.57
N GLY A 210 4.27 27.88 13.73
CA GLY A 210 3.75 29.02 12.98
C GLY A 210 3.87 28.80 11.48
N GLU A 211 4.99 28.28 11.00
CA GLU A 211 5.25 28.01 9.58
C GLU A 211 4.28 26.98 9.01
N TYR A 212 4.04 25.88 9.74
CA TYR A 212 3.08 24.86 9.34
C TYR A 212 1.67 25.46 9.22
N THR A 213 1.28 26.27 10.22
CA THR A 213 -0.02 26.92 10.20
C THR A 213 -0.15 27.90 9.04
N GLN A 214 0.90 28.68 8.74
CA GLN A 214 0.93 29.60 7.61
C GLN A 214 0.82 28.88 6.28
N PHE A 215 1.51 27.75 6.12
CA PHE A 215 1.42 26.91 4.94
C PHE A 215 -0.03 26.47 4.67
N HIS A 216 -0.77 26.06 5.72
CA HIS A 216 -2.17 25.65 5.60
C HIS A 216 -3.18 26.81 5.60
N GLY A 217 -2.75 28.06 5.40
CA GLY A 217 -3.65 29.23 5.26
C GLY A 217 -3.69 30.17 6.46
N GLY A 218 -2.83 29.96 7.46
CA GLY A 218 -2.54 30.93 8.52
C GLY A 218 -3.56 31.02 9.65
N THR A 219 -4.52 30.10 9.71
CA THR A 219 -5.54 30.08 10.76
C THR A 219 -5.50 28.78 11.55
N LYS A 220 -5.93 28.84 12.82
CA LYS A 220 -6.06 27.63 13.65
C LYS A 220 -7.02 26.60 13.03
N THR A 221 -8.14 27.05 12.46
CA THR A 221 -9.11 26.18 11.79
C THR A 221 -8.49 25.43 10.61
N SER A 222 -7.70 26.13 9.78
CA SER A 222 -7.12 25.52 8.59
C SER A 222 -5.95 24.58 8.92
N ALA A 223 -5.13 24.90 9.92
CA ALA A 223 -4.13 23.98 10.45
C ALA A 223 -4.79 22.75 11.11
N LEU A 224 -5.80 22.95 11.96
CA LEU A 224 -6.53 21.85 12.61
C LEU A 224 -7.21 20.93 11.60
N SER A 225 -7.72 21.47 10.48
CA SER A 225 -8.30 20.69 9.39
C SER A 225 -7.28 19.72 8.80
N ALA A 226 -6.09 20.22 8.46
CA ALA A 226 -5.00 19.40 7.91
C ALA A 226 -4.49 18.36 8.93
N MET A 227 -4.36 18.75 10.20
CA MET A 227 -3.98 17.84 11.28
C MET A 227 -5.01 16.72 11.47
N VAL A 228 -6.30 17.05 11.38
CA VAL A 228 -7.37 16.04 11.46
C VAL A 228 -7.28 15.08 10.28
N THR A 229 -7.09 15.56 9.06
CA THR A 229 -6.92 14.67 7.89
C THR A 229 -5.72 13.74 8.05
N ALA A 230 -4.58 14.25 8.51
CA ALA A 230 -3.39 13.45 8.80
C ALA A 230 -3.67 12.34 9.82
N ILE A 231 -4.16 12.71 11.01
CA ILE A 231 -4.41 11.75 12.09
C ILE A 231 -5.56 10.80 11.76
N ASN A 232 -6.54 11.22 10.95
CA ASN A 232 -7.61 10.36 10.49
C ASN A 232 -7.08 9.24 9.59
N ARG A 233 -6.09 9.52 8.73
CA ARG A 233 -5.40 8.50 7.91
C ARG A 233 -4.52 7.59 8.76
N VAL A 234 -3.76 8.15 9.70
CA VAL A 234 -2.98 7.36 10.66
C VAL A 234 -3.89 6.38 11.41
N ASN A 235 -5.06 6.83 11.88
CA ASN A 235 -6.04 5.97 12.53
C ASN A 235 -6.54 4.80 11.67
N GLN A 236 -6.57 4.92 10.33
CA GLN A 236 -6.92 3.78 9.46
C GLN A 236 -5.89 2.64 9.60
N ILE A 237 -4.60 3.00 9.68
CA ILE A 237 -3.50 2.03 9.71
C ILE A 237 -3.35 1.48 11.14
N TYR A 238 -3.32 2.36 12.15
CA TYR A 238 -3.15 1.96 13.55
C TYR A 238 -4.37 1.23 14.10
N GLY A 239 -5.56 1.60 13.64
CA GLY A 239 -6.79 0.88 13.95
C GLY A 239 -6.77 -0.53 13.37
N ARG A 240 -6.29 -0.69 12.12
CA ARG A 240 -6.18 -1.99 11.45
C ARG A 240 -5.16 -2.90 12.13
N ASP A 241 -3.96 -2.40 12.42
CA ASP A 241 -2.83 -3.25 12.82
C ASP A 241 -2.67 -3.42 14.34
N PHE A 242 -3.18 -2.47 15.15
CA PHE A 242 -2.91 -2.43 16.60
C PHE A 242 -4.16 -2.28 17.47
N ALA A 243 -5.35 -2.20 16.88
CA ALA A 243 -6.56 -1.78 17.59
C ALA A 243 -6.39 -0.44 18.32
N VAL A 244 -5.64 0.50 17.72
CA VAL A 244 -5.35 1.81 18.31
C VAL A 244 -6.12 2.92 17.59
N GLN A 245 -6.67 3.86 18.36
CA GLN A 245 -7.23 5.10 17.83
C GLN A 245 -6.72 6.31 18.60
N PHE A 246 -6.31 7.34 17.86
CA PHE A 246 -5.93 8.64 18.37
C PHE A 246 -7.12 9.59 18.41
N ILE A 247 -7.26 10.29 19.53
CA ILE A 247 -8.27 11.35 19.75
C ILE A 247 -7.54 12.62 20.16
N LEU A 248 -7.67 13.69 19.37
CA LEU A 248 -7.11 14.99 19.66
C LEU A 248 -7.69 15.59 20.95
N VAL A 249 -6.81 16.04 21.83
CA VAL A 249 -7.18 16.58 23.15
C VAL A 249 -8.06 17.82 23.07
N GLY A 250 -8.85 18.02 24.13
CA GLY A 250 -9.88 19.06 24.20
C GLY A 250 -9.42 20.48 23.94
N ASN A 251 -8.18 20.80 24.25
CA ASN A 251 -7.56 22.12 24.11
C ASN A 251 -6.41 22.13 23.08
N ASN A 252 -6.43 21.21 22.10
CA ASN A 252 -5.40 21.12 21.06
C ASN A 252 -5.26 22.41 20.23
N ASP A 253 -6.31 23.22 20.10
CA ASP A 253 -6.25 24.53 19.44
C ASP A 253 -5.37 25.56 20.16
N GLN A 254 -4.98 25.33 21.42
CA GLN A 254 -4.07 26.19 22.18
C GLN A 254 -2.60 25.99 21.80
N ILE A 255 -2.26 24.84 21.23
CA ILE A 255 -0.90 24.46 20.78
C ILE A 255 -0.73 24.56 19.25
N ILE A 256 -1.66 25.26 18.59
CA ILE A 256 -1.54 25.66 17.19
C ILE A 256 -1.10 27.13 17.16
N TYR A 257 0.13 27.36 16.72
CA TYR A 257 0.73 28.69 16.65
C TYR A 257 0.55 29.25 15.24
N THR A 258 0.15 30.52 15.12
CA THR A 258 -0.11 31.18 13.83
C THR A 258 1.04 32.08 13.37
N ASP A 259 2.02 32.31 14.23
CA ASP A 259 3.15 33.21 14.00
C ASP A 259 4.45 32.51 14.36
N GLY A 260 5.25 32.19 13.35
CA GLY A 260 6.50 31.45 13.52
C GLY A 260 7.57 32.23 14.30
N ALA A 261 7.49 33.57 14.29
CA ALA A 261 8.40 34.39 15.08
C ALA A 261 8.13 34.35 16.58
N ASN A 262 6.97 33.84 17.01
CA ASN A 262 6.49 33.88 18.38
C ASN A 262 6.01 32.50 18.89
N ASP A 263 6.34 31.42 18.18
CA ASP A 263 6.07 30.08 18.66
C ASP A 263 7.21 29.59 19.60
N PRO A 264 6.98 28.53 20.41
CA PRO A 264 7.98 28.03 21.35
C PRO A 264 8.97 27.06 20.70
N TYR A 265 8.96 26.93 19.37
CA TYR A 265 9.77 25.98 18.65
C TYR A 265 11.05 26.64 18.11
N PRO A 266 12.14 25.87 18.02
CA PRO A 266 13.35 26.35 17.39
C PRO A 266 13.16 26.55 15.88
N ASP A 267 14.02 27.39 15.29
CA ASP A 267 13.96 27.68 13.85
C ASP A 267 14.15 26.37 13.05
N PRO A 268 13.27 26.08 12.07
CA PRO A 268 13.36 24.89 11.23
C PRO A 268 14.63 24.80 10.35
N LEU A 269 15.55 25.76 10.41
CA LEU A 269 16.85 25.70 9.73
C LEU A 269 18.02 25.41 10.68
N ASP A 270 17.78 25.28 11.98
CA ASP A 270 18.83 24.99 12.96
C ASP A 270 18.97 23.47 13.21
N SER A 271 20.11 22.90 12.81
CA SER A 271 20.42 21.47 12.87
C SER A 271 20.74 20.94 14.27
N ASN A 272 20.77 21.80 15.30
CA ASN A 272 21.06 21.44 16.70
C ASN A 272 19.84 21.58 17.62
N SER A 273 18.64 21.62 17.04
CA SER A 273 17.43 21.98 17.77
C SER A 273 16.75 20.77 18.44
N ASP A 274 16.64 20.84 19.77
CA ASP A 274 15.93 19.86 20.60
C ASP A 274 14.40 20.05 20.46
N PHE A 275 13.87 19.87 19.24
CA PHE A 275 12.43 19.91 18.94
C PHE A 275 11.66 18.92 19.83
N LEU A 276 12.26 17.79 20.17
CA LEU A 276 11.69 16.79 21.07
C LEU A 276 11.40 17.38 22.46
N THR A 277 12.39 17.98 23.12
CA THR A 277 12.22 18.62 24.43
C THR A 277 11.38 19.89 24.32
N ALA A 278 11.53 20.68 23.27
CA ALA A 278 10.73 21.88 23.06
C ALA A 278 9.24 21.54 22.95
N ASN A 279 8.90 20.48 22.20
CA ASN A 279 7.53 20.02 22.08
C ASN A 279 7.00 19.50 23.40
N ARG A 280 7.71 18.58 24.06
CA ARG A 280 7.28 18.06 25.36
C ARG A 280 7.05 19.17 26.38
N THR A 281 8.00 20.11 26.50
CA THR A 281 7.90 21.26 27.42
C THR A 281 6.69 22.13 27.11
N THR A 282 6.43 22.38 25.82
CA THR A 282 5.28 23.16 25.36
C THR A 282 3.97 22.46 25.69
N LEU A 283 3.84 21.18 25.35
CA LEU A 283 2.65 20.39 25.63
C LEU A 283 2.39 20.27 27.14
N ASP A 284 3.42 20.01 27.94
CA ASP A 284 3.30 19.92 29.40
C ASP A 284 2.87 21.24 30.03
N SER A 285 3.33 22.38 29.49
CA SER A 285 2.99 23.72 29.98
C SER A 285 1.56 24.14 29.62
N VAL A 286 1.13 23.87 28.39
CA VAL A 286 -0.15 24.36 27.85
C VAL A 286 -1.29 23.37 28.06
N ILE A 287 -1.06 22.09 27.74
CA ILE A 287 -2.06 21.02 27.84
C ILE A 287 -2.05 20.42 29.25
N GLY A 288 -0.85 20.27 29.84
CA GLY A 288 -0.65 19.57 31.10
C GLY A 288 -0.35 18.09 30.86
N SER A 289 0.76 17.59 31.43
CA SER A 289 1.22 16.21 31.21
C SER A 289 0.14 15.16 31.49
N GLY A 290 -0.72 15.33 32.51
CA GLY A 290 -1.80 14.38 32.79
C GLY A 290 -2.95 14.32 31.75
N ASN A 291 -2.99 15.28 30.81
CA ASN A 291 -4.11 15.48 29.89
C ASN A 291 -3.88 14.88 28.49
N TYR A 292 -2.70 14.32 28.22
CA TYR A 292 -2.39 13.62 26.98
C TYR A 292 -1.55 12.37 27.23
N ASP A 293 -1.64 11.43 26.30
CA ASP A 293 -1.02 10.11 26.35
C ASP A 293 0.18 10.00 25.41
N ILE A 294 0.10 10.72 24.28
CA ILE A 294 1.13 10.89 23.25
C ILE A 294 1.07 12.33 22.74
N GLY A 295 2.21 12.91 22.44
CA GLY A 295 2.37 14.26 21.93
C GLY A 295 3.28 14.30 20.71
N HIS A 296 2.94 15.16 19.75
CA HIS A 296 3.62 15.27 18.48
C HIS A 296 3.58 16.73 17.98
N VAL A 297 4.49 17.16 17.12
CA VAL A 297 4.42 18.48 16.47
C VAL A 297 4.62 18.36 14.96
N PHE A 298 3.81 19.10 14.21
CA PHE A 298 4.00 19.29 12.77
C PHE A 298 4.69 20.62 12.49
N SER A 299 5.69 20.59 11.61
CA SER A 299 6.48 21.74 11.21
C SER A 299 6.72 21.74 9.69
N THR A 300 7.38 22.79 9.18
CA THR A 300 7.91 22.82 7.80
C THR A 300 9.41 22.54 7.74
N TRP A 301 9.96 21.87 8.76
CA TRP A 301 11.38 21.54 8.88
C TRP A 301 11.85 20.61 7.74
N VAL A 302 13.08 20.84 7.25
CA VAL A 302 13.63 20.21 6.02
C VAL A 302 14.47 18.95 6.31
N GLY A 303 14.36 18.36 7.50
CA GLY A 303 15.14 17.15 7.84
C GLY A 303 14.33 15.87 7.95
N GLY A 304 13.00 15.91 7.80
CA GLY A 304 12.13 14.74 7.97
C GLY A 304 11.48 14.68 9.34
N GLY A 305 11.73 13.63 10.11
CA GLY A 305 11.12 13.44 11.43
C GLY A 305 12.10 12.96 12.50
N ILE A 306 11.69 13.11 13.75
CA ILE A 306 12.41 12.59 14.91
C ILE A 306 11.43 12.28 16.03
N ALA A 307 11.65 11.16 16.71
CA ALA A 307 10.84 10.75 17.86
C ALA A 307 11.68 10.09 18.96
N PHE A 308 11.22 10.24 20.21
CA PHE A 308 11.66 9.34 21.28
C PHE A 308 11.06 7.95 21.06
N LEU A 309 11.91 6.93 21.10
CA LEU A 309 11.48 5.53 21.04
C LEU A 309 10.65 5.16 22.27
N GLU A 310 9.59 4.36 22.10
CA GLU A 310 8.78 3.83 23.22
C GLU A 310 8.24 4.92 24.17
N SER A 311 7.93 6.10 23.64
CA SER A 311 7.62 7.27 24.46
C SER A 311 6.17 7.35 24.92
N VAL A 312 5.22 6.66 24.29
CA VAL A 312 3.81 6.74 24.67
C VAL A 312 3.61 6.35 26.13
N CYS A 313 2.78 7.12 26.84
CA CYS A 313 2.51 7.00 28.28
C CYS A 313 3.65 7.36 29.25
N ASP A 314 4.88 7.60 28.80
CA ASP A 314 5.97 8.05 29.68
C ASP A 314 5.95 9.58 29.84
N ASN A 315 5.69 10.08 31.04
CA ASN A 315 5.63 11.53 31.29
C ASN A 315 6.93 12.29 30.98
N ASN A 316 8.08 11.60 30.87
CA ASN A 316 9.36 12.22 30.56
C ASN A 316 9.62 12.36 29.05
N THR A 317 8.94 11.59 28.21
CA THR A 317 9.25 11.50 26.77
C THR A 317 8.03 11.52 25.86
N LYS A 318 6.81 11.23 26.36
CA LYS A 318 5.58 11.11 25.54
C LYS A 318 5.22 12.31 24.68
N GLY A 319 5.75 13.49 24.99
CA GLY A 319 5.57 14.71 24.20
C GLY A 319 6.61 14.94 23.11
N GLY A 320 7.63 14.10 22.98
CA GLY A 320 8.73 14.28 22.02
C GLY A 320 8.55 13.43 20.76
N GLY A 321 7.84 13.99 19.78
CA GLY A 321 7.74 13.47 18.42
C GLY A 321 7.51 14.62 17.46
N VAL A 322 8.14 14.57 16.28
CA VAL A 322 8.18 15.66 15.32
C VAL A 322 8.10 15.09 13.91
N THR A 323 7.23 15.66 13.08
CA THR A 323 7.25 15.42 11.63
C THR A 323 7.32 16.76 10.90
N GLY A 324 8.30 16.92 10.01
CA GLY A 324 8.50 18.11 9.19
C GLY A 324 8.62 17.78 7.70
N SER A 325 8.09 18.68 6.86
CA SER A 325 8.34 18.67 5.41
C SER A 325 8.13 20.07 4.84
N THR A 326 8.82 20.42 3.74
CA THR A 326 8.61 21.72 3.09
C THR A 326 7.23 21.85 2.45
N SER A 327 6.56 20.73 2.19
CA SER A 327 5.21 20.67 1.64
C SER A 327 4.39 19.61 2.40
N PRO A 328 3.95 19.89 3.65
CA PRO A 328 3.36 18.90 4.54
C PRO A 328 1.91 18.56 4.18
N THR A 329 1.73 17.94 3.01
CA THR A 329 0.43 17.59 2.42
C THR A 329 0.48 16.23 1.75
N GLY A 330 -0.67 15.58 1.65
CA GLY A 330 -0.82 14.36 0.88
C GLY A 330 -0.16 13.14 1.53
N ASP A 331 -0.27 12.00 0.85
CA ASP A 331 0.02 10.70 1.46
C ASP A 331 1.47 10.45 1.80
N ALA A 332 2.41 10.98 1.02
CA ALA A 332 3.83 10.87 1.34
C ALA A 332 4.09 11.49 2.73
N PHE A 333 3.52 12.65 3.04
CA PHE A 333 3.66 13.24 4.36
C PHE A 333 2.90 12.46 5.44
N TYR A 334 1.61 12.13 5.23
CA TYR A 334 0.78 11.53 6.29
C TYR A 334 1.11 10.05 6.58
N ILE A 335 1.40 9.27 5.54
CA ILE A 335 1.62 7.82 5.68
C ILE A 335 3.11 7.54 5.81
N ASP A 336 3.94 8.11 4.95
CA ASP A 336 5.34 7.72 4.92
C ASP A 336 6.13 8.42 6.05
N PHE A 337 5.72 9.62 6.49
CA PHE A 337 6.42 10.34 7.56
C PHE A 337 5.64 10.33 8.88
N VAL A 338 4.40 10.84 8.94
CA VAL A 338 3.68 10.94 10.23
C VAL A 338 3.45 9.56 10.86
N SER A 339 3.04 8.55 10.07
CA SER A 339 2.89 7.19 10.60
C SER A 339 4.22 6.55 11.00
N HIS A 340 5.32 6.90 10.34
CA HIS A 340 6.66 6.41 10.66
C HIS A 340 7.14 6.94 12.01
N GLU A 341 7.03 8.25 12.23
CA GLU A 341 7.47 8.88 13.49
C GLU A 341 6.61 8.44 14.68
N ILE A 342 5.29 8.32 14.49
CA ILE A 342 4.42 7.72 15.51
C ILE A 342 4.79 6.25 15.73
N GLY A 343 5.28 5.54 14.71
CA GLY A 343 5.78 4.17 14.82
C GLY A 343 6.92 4.04 15.82
N HIS A 344 7.88 4.97 15.76
CA HIS A 344 8.94 5.07 16.78
C HIS A 344 8.41 5.40 18.17
N GLN A 345 7.44 6.32 18.30
CA GLN A 345 6.82 6.60 19.60
C GLN A 345 6.17 5.33 20.21
N PHE A 346 5.69 4.42 19.36
CA PHE A 346 5.17 3.10 19.72
C PHE A 346 6.23 1.98 19.80
N GLY A 347 7.50 2.30 19.58
CA GLY A 347 8.61 1.37 19.79
C GLY A 347 9.05 0.56 18.58
N ALA A 348 8.57 0.85 17.36
CA ALA A 348 9.12 0.19 16.17
C ALA A 348 10.51 0.73 15.82
N ASP A 349 11.43 -0.16 15.45
CA ASP A 349 12.71 0.21 14.84
C ASP A 349 12.60 0.21 13.30
N HIS A 350 13.61 0.77 12.64
CA HIS A 350 13.70 0.72 11.18
C HIS A 350 13.79 -0.72 10.65
N THR A 351 13.14 -0.99 9.52
CA THR A 351 13.08 -2.34 8.92
C THR A 351 14.01 -2.56 7.73
N PHE A 352 14.53 -1.50 7.13
CA PHE A 352 15.34 -1.57 5.90
C PHE A 352 16.74 -2.16 6.14
N ASN A 353 17.29 -2.81 5.11
CA ASN A 353 18.66 -3.35 5.10
C ASN A 353 19.62 -2.59 4.17
N GLY A 354 19.18 -1.45 3.62
CA GLY A 354 19.99 -0.58 2.78
C GLY A 354 21.11 0.12 3.56
N THR A 355 22.12 0.57 2.82
CA THR A 355 23.31 1.24 3.32
C THR A 355 23.70 2.49 2.53
N ALA A 356 22.93 2.83 1.47
CA ALA A 356 23.15 4.03 0.65
C ALA A 356 22.10 5.13 0.91
N GLY A 357 22.40 6.37 0.51
CA GLY A 357 21.47 7.50 0.70
C GLY A 357 21.13 7.74 2.18
N ALA A 358 19.85 7.98 2.48
CA ALA A 358 19.37 8.18 3.85
C ALA A 358 19.46 6.91 4.71
N CYS A 359 19.54 5.71 4.11
CA CYS A 359 19.74 4.46 4.85
C CYS A 359 21.11 4.42 5.55
N ALA A 360 22.12 5.13 5.01
CA ALA A 360 23.47 5.15 5.57
C ALA A 360 23.47 5.78 6.98
N GLY A 361 23.82 5.00 7.99
CA GLY A 361 23.86 5.45 9.40
C GLY A 361 22.56 5.31 10.18
N ASN A 362 21.44 4.94 9.53
CA ASN A 362 20.13 4.75 10.17
C ASN A 362 19.68 3.28 10.20
N ARG A 363 20.44 2.37 9.57
CA ARG A 363 20.15 0.93 9.52
C ARG A 363 20.30 0.30 10.91
N ILE A 364 19.25 -0.39 11.38
CA ILE A 364 19.24 -1.15 12.63
C ILE A 364 19.49 -2.64 12.35
N PRO A 365 20.64 -3.23 12.73
CA PRO A 365 20.97 -4.61 12.34
C PRO A 365 19.98 -5.68 12.80
N ALA A 366 19.34 -5.51 13.96
CA ALA A 366 18.43 -6.49 14.54
C ALA A 366 17.10 -6.60 13.77
N THR A 367 16.66 -5.50 13.18
CA THR A 367 15.38 -5.37 12.47
C THR A 367 15.54 -5.09 10.98
N ALA A 368 16.76 -5.17 10.43
CA ALA A 368 17.04 -5.00 9.01
C ALA A 368 16.55 -6.20 8.17
N VAL A 369 15.24 -6.37 8.09
CA VAL A 369 14.51 -7.51 7.50
C VAL A 369 13.91 -7.23 6.13
N GLU A 370 13.96 -5.98 5.66
CA GLU A 370 13.54 -5.63 4.31
C GLU A 370 14.74 -5.35 3.37
N PRO A 371 14.77 -5.87 2.13
CA PRO A 371 15.86 -5.62 1.19
C PRO A 371 15.99 -4.14 0.82
N GLY A 372 17.22 -3.65 0.61
CA GLY A 372 17.46 -2.27 0.14
C GLY A 372 16.76 -1.21 0.99
N SER A 373 16.05 -0.27 0.35
CA SER A 373 15.25 0.76 1.04
C SER A 373 14.07 0.22 1.86
N GLY A 374 13.71 -1.05 1.66
CA GLY A 374 12.44 -1.63 2.07
C GLY A 374 11.23 -1.03 1.33
N SER A 375 10.06 -1.46 1.79
CA SER A 375 8.75 -1.21 1.21
C SER A 375 7.68 -0.78 2.22
N THR A 376 7.82 -1.10 3.51
CA THR A 376 6.80 -0.79 4.53
C THR A 376 6.99 0.57 5.22
N ILE A 377 6.06 0.96 6.09
CA ILE A 377 6.05 2.26 6.77
C ILE A 377 7.34 2.52 7.56
N MET A 378 7.89 1.52 8.27
CA MET A 378 9.13 1.69 9.05
C MET A 378 10.41 1.52 8.23
N SER A 379 10.28 1.45 6.90
CA SER A 379 11.39 1.42 5.97
C SER A 379 11.66 2.81 5.39
N TYR A 380 12.74 2.96 4.63
CA TYR A 380 13.14 4.21 3.97
C TYR A 380 12.87 4.17 2.47
N ALA A 381 11.67 3.69 2.10
CA ALA A 381 11.27 3.54 0.70
C ALA A 381 11.49 4.84 -0.09
N GLY A 382 12.28 4.77 -1.17
CA GLY A 382 12.50 5.90 -2.07
C GLY A 382 13.67 6.83 -1.74
N ILE A 383 14.31 6.69 -0.58
CA ILE A 383 15.37 7.62 -0.12
C ILE A 383 16.75 6.97 0.10
N CYS A 384 16.95 5.73 -0.32
CA CYS A 384 18.23 4.99 -0.22
C CYS A 384 19.02 4.89 -1.53
N GLY A 385 18.78 5.81 -2.46
CA GLY A 385 19.54 5.93 -3.70
C GLY A 385 19.38 4.73 -4.64
N ALA A 386 20.49 4.11 -5.04
CA ALA A 386 20.49 2.96 -5.96
C ALA A 386 19.86 1.69 -5.37
N GLU A 387 19.64 1.65 -4.04
CA GLU A 387 19.04 0.51 -3.34
C GLU A 387 17.52 0.66 -3.16
N ASN A 388 16.91 1.67 -3.78
CA ASN A 388 15.47 1.91 -3.71
C ASN A 388 14.65 0.80 -4.38
N LEU A 389 13.76 0.17 -3.61
CA LEU A 389 12.80 -0.84 -4.10
C LEU A 389 11.55 -0.23 -4.75
N GLN A 390 11.13 0.91 -4.23
CA GLN A 390 9.97 1.70 -4.66
C GLN A 390 10.18 3.16 -4.26
N GLY A 391 9.32 4.06 -4.73
CA GLY A 391 9.47 5.50 -4.50
C GLY A 391 8.90 6.02 -3.19
N ASN A 392 7.95 5.31 -2.59
CA ASN A 392 7.17 5.69 -1.40
C ASN A 392 6.75 4.41 -0.68
N SER A 393 6.49 4.42 0.62
CA SER A 393 6.12 3.22 1.36
C SER A 393 4.72 2.71 1.00
N ASP A 394 4.51 1.41 1.09
CA ASP A 394 3.17 0.82 1.14
C ASP A 394 2.52 1.19 2.49
N ALA A 395 1.20 1.40 2.51
CA ALA A 395 0.45 1.75 3.72
C ALA A 395 0.22 0.53 4.66
N THR A 396 1.31 -0.18 4.97
CA THR A 396 1.35 -1.35 5.84
C THR A 396 2.62 -1.39 6.66
N PHE A 397 2.55 -2.00 7.83
CA PHE A 397 3.70 -2.32 8.66
C PHE A 397 4.22 -3.71 8.33
N HIS A 398 5.54 -3.91 8.45
CA HIS A 398 6.17 -5.22 8.41
C HIS A 398 5.85 -6.00 9.70
N GLY A 399 5.78 -7.33 9.66
CA GLY A 399 5.52 -8.18 10.83
C GLY A 399 6.42 -7.87 12.05
N VAL A 400 7.71 -7.57 11.83
CA VAL A 400 8.63 -7.11 12.90
C VAL A 400 8.17 -5.82 13.58
N SER A 401 7.74 -4.81 12.81
CA SER A 401 7.23 -3.57 13.39
C SER A 401 5.93 -3.83 14.14
N ILE A 402 5.09 -4.72 13.61
CA ILE A 402 3.85 -5.11 14.26
C ILE A 402 4.17 -5.73 15.62
N GLU A 403 5.01 -6.76 15.66
CA GLU A 403 5.50 -7.42 16.88
C GLU A 403 6.02 -6.44 17.94
N GLN A 404 6.90 -5.52 17.54
CA GLN A 404 7.50 -4.54 18.47
C GLN A 404 6.44 -3.61 19.09
N MET A 405 5.58 -3.03 18.26
CA MET A 405 4.58 -2.06 18.71
C MET A 405 3.49 -2.73 19.56
N VAL A 406 3.08 -3.93 19.16
CA VAL A 406 2.19 -4.82 19.91
C VAL A 406 2.76 -5.10 21.31
N ALA A 407 4.01 -5.57 21.39
CA ALA A 407 4.63 -5.90 22.67
C ALA A 407 4.73 -4.65 23.57
N PHE A 408 5.03 -3.50 23.00
CA PHE A 408 5.06 -2.22 23.72
C PHE A 408 3.69 -1.81 24.26
N VAL A 409 2.62 -1.91 23.44
CA VAL A 409 1.24 -1.61 23.85
C VAL A 409 0.74 -2.60 24.90
N ALA A 410 1.16 -3.86 24.86
CA ALA A 410 0.88 -4.84 25.92
C ALA A 410 1.64 -4.55 27.22
N GLY A 411 2.80 -3.88 27.11
CA GLY A 411 3.66 -3.48 28.22
C GLY A 411 3.51 -2.00 28.61
N ALA A 412 4.62 -1.25 28.50
CA ALA A 412 4.73 0.13 29.00
C ALA A 412 3.77 1.11 28.31
N GLY A 413 3.59 0.98 26.99
CA GLY A 413 2.63 1.76 26.20
C GLY A 413 1.17 1.46 26.55
N GLY A 414 0.89 0.38 27.27
CA GLY A 414 -0.45 0.02 27.76
C GLY A 414 -0.86 0.70 29.06
N SER A 415 0.04 1.46 29.70
CA SER A 415 -0.18 2.07 31.02
C SER A 415 -1.14 3.27 31.01
N CYS A 416 -1.47 3.81 29.84
CA CYS A 416 -2.43 4.89 29.64
C CYS A 416 -3.37 4.60 28.45
N GLY A 417 -4.16 5.59 28.04
CA GLY A 417 -5.24 5.41 27.09
C GLY A 417 -6.48 4.77 27.73
N THR A 418 -7.60 4.84 27.02
CA THR A 418 -8.89 4.27 27.46
C THR A 418 -9.31 3.14 26.55
N ILE A 419 -9.88 2.10 27.14
CA ILE A 419 -10.37 0.94 26.38
C ILE A 419 -11.83 1.16 25.99
N ALA A 420 -12.12 1.00 24.70
CA ALA A 420 -13.46 0.87 24.16
C ALA A 420 -13.69 -0.56 23.67
N SER A 421 -14.83 -1.16 24.01
CA SER A 421 -15.19 -2.46 23.45
C SER A 421 -15.54 -2.31 21.98
N SER A 422 -14.86 -3.06 21.11
CA SER A 422 -15.17 -3.12 19.68
C SER A 422 -16.23 -4.16 19.36
N GLY A 423 -16.40 -5.17 20.23
CA GLY A 423 -17.27 -6.32 19.98
C GLY A 423 -16.73 -7.29 18.90
N ASN A 424 -15.47 -7.12 18.51
CA ASN A 424 -14.79 -7.92 17.48
C ASN A 424 -13.79 -8.92 18.12
N THR A 425 -13.65 -10.12 17.57
CA THR A 425 -12.65 -11.11 17.99
C THR A 425 -11.52 -11.18 16.95
N ALA A 426 -10.27 -11.08 17.37
CA ALA A 426 -9.15 -11.25 16.44
C ALA A 426 -9.18 -12.64 15.76
N PRO A 427 -8.74 -12.73 14.49
CA PRO A 427 -8.66 -13.99 13.78
C PRO A 427 -7.62 -14.93 14.43
N THR A 428 -7.56 -16.17 13.95
CA THR A 428 -6.49 -17.11 14.30
C THR A 428 -5.71 -17.47 13.05
N ALA A 429 -4.46 -17.02 12.97
CA ALA A 429 -3.55 -17.28 11.85
C ALA A 429 -3.00 -18.71 11.90
N ASN A 430 -2.68 -19.26 10.74
CA ASN A 430 -1.98 -20.53 10.58
C ASN A 430 -1.12 -20.48 9.32
N ALA A 431 0.20 -20.39 9.49
CA ALA A 431 1.21 -20.27 8.44
C ALA A 431 1.51 -21.62 7.76
N GLY A 432 1.08 -22.75 8.35
CA GLY A 432 1.29 -24.09 7.82
C GLY A 432 2.47 -24.81 8.44
N ALA A 433 3.03 -25.78 7.71
CA ALA A 433 4.15 -26.61 8.20
C ALA A 433 5.47 -26.16 7.58
N ASP A 434 6.59 -26.36 8.28
CA ASP A 434 7.92 -26.07 7.73
C ASP A 434 8.27 -26.92 6.50
N PHE A 435 9.08 -26.35 5.60
CA PHE A 435 9.50 -27.02 4.36
C PHE A 435 11.02 -26.99 4.13
N THR A 436 11.51 -27.97 3.39
CA THR A 436 12.85 -27.93 2.79
C THR A 436 12.75 -27.82 1.27
N ILE A 437 13.38 -26.81 0.68
CA ILE A 437 13.36 -26.52 -0.76
C ILE A 437 14.79 -26.54 -1.35
N PRO A 438 14.95 -26.85 -2.64
CA PRO A 438 16.22 -26.72 -3.34
C PRO A 438 16.64 -25.26 -3.57
N ILE A 439 17.95 -25.00 -3.79
CA ILE A 439 18.44 -23.66 -4.18
C ILE A 439 17.85 -23.18 -5.51
N ASN A 440 17.82 -21.87 -5.73
CA ASN A 440 17.42 -21.23 -6.99
C ASN A 440 16.08 -21.75 -7.56
N THR A 441 15.11 -22.04 -6.68
CA THR A 441 13.84 -22.64 -7.06
C THR A 441 12.67 -21.82 -6.51
N PRO A 442 11.71 -21.38 -7.35
CA PRO A 442 10.48 -20.73 -6.90
C PRO A 442 9.65 -21.59 -5.94
N PHE A 443 8.97 -20.93 -5.01
CA PHE A 443 8.08 -21.59 -4.05
C PHE A 443 6.87 -20.74 -3.70
N THR A 444 5.81 -21.38 -3.21
CA THR A 444 4.59 -20.72 -2.78
C THR A 444 4.37 -20.93 -1.29
N LEU A 445 4.33 -19.85 -0.52
CA LEU A 445 3.84 -19.90 0.86
C LEU A 445 2.33 -19.98 0.83
N SER A 446 1.73 -20.74 1.73
CA SER A 446 0.28 -20.91 1.81
C SER A 446 -0.14 -21.09 3.25
N GLY A 447 -0.97 -20.17 3.72
CA GLY A 447 -1.53 -20.22 5.07
C GLY A 447 -3.04 -20.40 5.07
N SER A 448 -3.63 -20.25 6.25
CA SER A 448 -5.06 -20.20 6.47
C SER A 448 -5.35 -19.38 7.73
N ALA A 449 -6.63 -19.05 7.94
CA ALA A 449 -7.06 -18.43 9.18
C ALA A 449 -8.51 -18.76 9.50
N LEU A 450 -8.88 -18.61 10.77
CA LEU A 450 -10.25 -18.71 11.24
C LEU A 450 -10.66 -17.40 11.91
N ASP A 451 -11.84 -16.91 11.55
CA ASP A 451 -12.43 -15.71 12.13
C ASP A 451 -13.79 -16.05 12.76
N PRO A 452 -14.02 -15.75 14.06
CA PRO A 452 -15.28 -16.10 14.71
C PRO A 452 -16.50 -15.36 14.16
N GLU A 453 -16.31 -14.13 13.68
CA GLU A 453 -17.34 -13.26 13.11
C GLU A 453 -17.57 -13.49 11.61
N LEU A 454 -16.70 -14.27 10.96
CA LEU A 454 -16.66 -14.52 9.52
C LEU A 454 -16.42 -13.25 8.70
N ASP A 455 -15.59 -12.36 9.22
CA ASP A 455 -15.11 -11.18 8.53
C ASP A 455 -14.25 -11.54 7.32
N THR A 456 -14.14 -10.59 6.38
CA THR A 456 -13.25 -10.77 5.21
C THR A 456 -11.82 -10.52 5.62
N LEU A 457 -11.01 -11.57 5.55
CA LEU A 457 -9.62 -11.53 5.99
C LEU A 457 -8.67 -11.03 4.91
N SER A 458 -7.60 -10.37 5.34
CA SER A 458 -6.44 -10.04 4.50
C SER A 458 -5.16 -10.64 5.08
N TYR A 459 -4.24 -10.98 4.20
CA TYR A 459 -3.05 -11.77 4.47
C TYR A 459 -1.81 -11.05 3.96
N GLN A 460 -0.78 -10.95 4.79
CA GLN A 460 0.54 -10.43 4.43
C GLN A 460 1.59 -11.46 4.84
N TRP A 461 2.52 -11.74 3.93
CA TRP A 461 3.66 -12.61 4.18
C TRP A 461 4.92 -11.77 4.21
N ASP A 462 5.72 -11.89 5.27
CA ASP A 462 6.93 -11.12 5.48
C ASP A 462 8.13 -12.03 5.76
N GLN A 463 9.32 -11.66 5.25
CA GLN A 463 10.56 -12.36 5.62
C GLN A 463 11.11 -11.76 6.92
N MET A 464 11.45 -12.59 7.89
CA MET A 464 11.85 -12.17 9.24
C MET A 464 13.37 -12.21 9.49
N ASP A 465 14.14 -12.59 8.46
CA ASP A 465 15.59 -12.73 8.55
C ASP A 465 16.31 -11.38 8.45
N ALA A 466 16.96 -10.97 9.54
CA ALA A 466 17.73 -9.75 9.58
C ALA A 466 19.07 -9.86 8.82
N GLY A 467 19.50 -8.77 8.20
CA GLY A 467 20.84 -8.57 7.63
C GLY A 467 21.04 -9.11 6.21
N SER A 468 20.24 -10.07 5.76
CA SER A 468 20.29 -10.57 4.38
C SER A 468 18.94 -11.03 3.83
N PRO A 469 17.90 -10.18 3.95
CA PRO A 469 16.59 -10.47 3.39
C PRO A 469 16.65 -10.54 1.87
N LEU A 470 15.87 -11.46 1.32
CA LEU A 470 15.78 -11.78 -0.09
C LEU A 470 14.47 -11.32 -0.71
N PHE A 471 13.40 -11.29 0.10
CA PHE A 471 12.04 -11.00 -0.33
C PHE A 471 11.50 -9.77 0.40
N ARG A 472 10.97 -8.81 -0.35
CA ARG A 472 10.37 -7.57 0.13
C ARG A 472 8.98 -7.82 0.70
N SER A 473 8.42 -6.86 1.43
CA SER A 473 7.03 -6.91 1.85
C SER A 473 6.10 -6.34 0.77
N PHE A 474 4.81 -6.58 0.94
CA PHE A 474 3.76 -6.06 0.08
C PHE A 474 2.49 -5.80 0.89
N LEU A 475 1.61 -4.95 0.36
CA LEU A 475 0.26 -4.77 0.90
C LEU A 475 -0.48 -6.10 1.14
N PRO A 476 -1.28 -6.19 2.22
CA PRO A 476 -2.14 -7.34 2.47
C PRO A 476 -3.15 -7.58 1.33
N ILE A 477 -3.41 -8.85 1.00
CA ILE A 477 -4.37 -9.27 -0.04
C ILE A 477 -5.35 -10.32 0.50
N ASP A 478 -6.41 -10.63 -0.23
CA ASP A 478 -7.49 -11.56 0.17
C ASP A 478 -7.14 -13.05 0.00
N THR A 479 -5.95 -13.34 -0.51
CA THR A 479 -5.47 -14.72 -0.68
C THR A 479 -4.34 -15.03 0.28
N PRO A 480 -4.38 -16.17 1.00
CA PRO A 480 -3.33 -16.55 1.94
C PRO A 480 -2.06 -17.11 1.27
N ALA A 481 -2.00 -17.11 -0.07
CA ALA A 481 -0.91 -17.67 -0.84
C ALA A 481 -0.01 -16.56 -1.42
N ARG A 482 1.31 -16.73 -1.28
CA ARG A 482 2.31 -15.83 -1.87
C ARG A 482 3.30 -16.63 -2.70
N ASN A 483 3.44 -16.29 -3.98
CA ASN A 483 4.51 -16.82 -4.83
C ASN A 483 5.80 -16.03 -4.56
N LEU A 484 6.93 -16.73 -4.46
CA LEU A 484 8.26 -16.15 -4.30
C LEU A 484 9.20 -16.69 -5.39
N PRO A 485 9.65 -15.83 -6.33
CA PRO A 485 9.25 -14.44 -6.54
C PRO A 485 7.76 -14.28 -6.88
N ARG A 486 7.24 -13.05 -6.86
CA ARG A 486 5.90 -12.75 -7.42
C ARG A 486 5.72 -13.34 -8.82
N LEU A 487 4.50 -13.79 -9.12
CA LEU A 487 4.21 -14.50 -10.37
C LEU A 487 4.44 -13.57 -11.58
N SER A 488 4.08 -12.28 -11.50
CA SER A 488 4.36 -11.35 -12.61
C SER A 488 5.84 -11.24 -12.95
N LEU A 489 6.75 -11.23 -11.97
CA LEU A 489 8.20 -11.18 -12.19
C LEU A 489 8.71 -12.46 -12.87
N GLN A 490 8.16 -13.61 -12.48
CA GLN A 490 8.47 -14.87 -13.15
C GLN A 490 8.01 -14.88 -14.61
N LEU A 491 6.89 -14.21 -14.93
CA LEU A 491 6.37 -14.14 -16.30
C LEU A 491 7.13 -13.17 -17.21
N THR A 492 7.68 -12.08 -16.66
CA THR A 492 8.46 -11.10 -17.42
C THR A 492 9.93 -11.48 -17.54
N GLY A 493 10.41 -12.45 -16.75
CA GLY A 493 11.81 -12.86 -16.71
C GLY A 493 12.71 -11.89 -15.94
N ALA A 494 12.14 -10.92 -15.23
CA ALA A 494 12.85 -9.89 -14.46
C ALA A 494 13.27 -10.38 -13.06
N ILE A 495 13.73 -11.62 -12.91
CA ILE A 495 14.11 -12.25 -11.62
C ILE A 495 15.44 -11.67 -11.04
N GLY A 496 15.82 -10.46 -11.45
CA GLY A 496 16.97 -9.70 -10.94
C GLY A 496 16.58 -8.41 -10.20
N ASP A 497 15.28 -8.17 -10.00
CA ASP A 497 14.79 -7.02 -9.24
C ASP A 497 15.23 -7.11 -7.77
N ILE A 498 15.68 -5.97 -7.23
CA ILE A 498 16.11 -5.87 -5.83
C ILE A 498 14.91 -6.28 -4.95
N GLY A 499 15.13 -7.28 -4.08
CA GLY A 499 14.17 -7.71 -3.08
C GLY A 499 13.14 -8.75 -3.51
N GLU A 500 13.34 -9.48 -4.60
CA GLU A 500 12.58 -10.70 -4.93
C GLU A 500 13.55 -11.80 -5.44
N THR A 501 14.62 -12.04 -4.68
CA THR A 501 15.76 -12.87 -5.12
C THR A 501 15.67 -14.30 -4.60
N LEU A 502 15.83 -15.28 -5.49
CA LEU A 502 15.88 -16.69 -5.08
C LEU A 502 17.18 -17.02 -4.30
N PRO A 503 17.12 -17.88 -3.28
CA PRO A 503 18.28 -18.26 -2.50
C PRO A 503 19.24 -19.15 -3.31
N ALA A 504 20.42 -18.64 -3.63
CA ALA A 504 21.43 -19.36 -4.41
C ALA A 504 22.34 -20.28 -3.57
N VAL A 505 22.23 -20.23 -2.25
CA VAL A 505 23.02 -21.01 -1.30
C VAL A 505 22.13 -21.59 -0.21
N GLY A 506 22.58 -22.66 0.43
CA GLY A 506 21.85 -23.26 1.55
C GLY A 506 21.75 -22.29 2.73
N ARG A 507 20.53 -22.11 3.25
CA ARG A 507 20.21 -21.20 4.34
C ARG A 507 18.81 -21.48 4.89
N THR A 508 18.56 -21.09 6.12
CA THR A 508 17.20 -21.02 6.66
C THR A 508 16.59 -19.66 6.33
N LEU A 509 15.33 -19.66 5.92
CA LEU A 509 14.50 -18.48 5.72
C LEU A 509 13.33 -18.55 6.70
N ASN A 510 13.10 -17.48 7.45
CA ASN A 510 11.99 -17.36 8.39
C ASN A 510 10.94 -16.44 7.78
N PHE A 511 9.68 -16.89 7.73
CA PHE A 511 8.56 -16.12 7.22
C PHE A 511 7.48 -15.99 8.28
N ARG A 512 6.80 -14.85 8.28
CA ARG A 512 5.62 -14.59 9.09
C ARG A 512 4.40 -14.38 8.22
N LEU A 513 3.29 -15.00 8.59
CA LEU A 513 1.96 -14.68 8.08
C LEU A 513 1.25 -13.78 9.08
N THR A 514 0.95 -12.54 8.68
CA THR A 514 0.07 -11.62 9.42
C THR A 514 -1.32 -11.62 8.81
N VAL A 515 -2.34 -11.92 9.61
CA VAL A 515 -3.75 -11.98 9.21
C VAL A 515 -4.54 -10.88 9.88
N ARG A 516 -5.37 -10.18 9.13
CA ARG A 516 -6.19 -9.05 9.61
C ARG A 516 -7.65 -9.24 9.22
N ASP A 517 -8.56 -8.92 10.12
CA ASP A 517 -10.01 -8.99 9.87
C ASP A 517 -10.63 -7.68 9.34
N GLY A 518 -9.86 -6.59 9.32
CA GLY A 518 -10.33 -5.27 8.91
C GLY A 518 -11.16 -4.52 9.97
N ASN A 519 -11.35 -5.11 11.15
CA ASN A 519 -12.11 -4.64 12.30
C ASN A 519 -11.25 -4.56 13.59
N SER A 520 -9.97 -4.21 13.43
CA SER A 520 -9.00 -4.10 14.53
C SER A 520 -8.58 -5.42 15.18
N GLY A 521 -8.76 -6.55 14.51
CA GLY A 521 -8.17 -7.81 14.90
C GLY A 521 -7.02 -8.21 13.98
N VAL A 522 -5.92 -8.61 14.61
CA VAL A 522 -4.72 -9.13 13.96
C VAL A 522 -4.26 -10.38 14.70
N ASP A 523 -3.75 -11.35 13.95
CA ASP A 523 -3.00 -12.48 14.51
C ASP A 523 -1.87 -12.88 13.56
N GLU A 524 -0.83 -13.51 14.10
CA GLU A 524 0.38 -13.86 13.37
C GLU A 524 0.77 -15.32 13.60
N ASP A 525 1.34 -15.96 12.58
CA ASP A 525 1.96 -17.28 12.70
C ASP A 525 3.22 -17.38 11.84
N ASP A 526 4.21 -18.15 12.28
CA ASP A 526 5.54 -18.23 11.67
C ASP A 526 5.75 -19.57 10.95
N LEU A 527 6.57 -19.53 9.89
CA LEU A 527 6.91 -20.67 9.04
C LEU A 527 8.40 -20.63 8.69
N VAL A 528 9.06 -21.79 8.80
CA VAL A 528 10.45 -21.96 8.41
C VAL A 528 10.58 -22.65 7.05
N VAL A 529 11.36 -22.04 6.15
CA VAL A 529 11.77 -22.62 4.87
C VAL A 529 13.28 -22.85 4.87
N THR A 530 13.69 -24.11 4.93
CA THR A 530 15.10 -24.50 4.83
C THR A 530 15.49 -24.69 3.37
N VAL A 531 16.47 -23.92 2.90
CA VAL A 531 17.06 -24.07 1.57
C VAL A 531 18.21 -25.08 1.66
N ASP A 532 18.07 -26.21 0.99
CA ASP A 532 19.10 -27.24 0.92
C ASP A 532 20.15 -26.89 -0.15
N GLY A 533 21.36 -26.52 0.30
CA GLY A 533 22.48 -26.19 -0.58
C GLY A 533 23.02 -27.37 -1.41
N GLY A 534 22.60 -28.60 -1.12
CA GLY A 534 23.00 -29.81 -1.86
C GLY A 534 22.05 -30.20 -3.00
N THR A 535 20.89 -29.57 -3.12
CA THR A 535 19.89 -29.87 -4.16
C THR A 535 19.47 -28.60 -4.91
N GLY A 536 19.10 -28.77 -6.18
CA GLY A 536 18.63 -27.69 -7.06
C GLY A 536 19.58 -27.32 -8.20
N PRO A 537 19.12 -26.42 -9.09
CA PRO A 537 17.75 -25.92 -9.16
C PRO A 537 16.77 -27.01 -9.64
N PHE A 538 15.52 -26.95 -9.15
CA PHE A 538 14.41 -27.68 -9.76
C PHE A 538 13.79 -26.76 -10.82
N ASP A 539 13.94 -27.13 -12.10
CA ASP A 539 13.74 -26.16 -13.18
C ASP A 539 13.19 -26.78 -14.47
N VAL A 540 12.13 -26.21 -15.03
CA VAL A 540 11.57 -26.60 -16.33
C VAL A 540 12.54 -26.14 -17.41
N ASN A 541 13.14 -27.09 -18.12
CA ASN A 541 14.24 -26.81 -19.05
C ASN A 541 14.07 -27.47 -20.41
N GLY A 542 12.91 -28.08 -20.69
CA GLY A 542 12.71 -28.76 -21.96
C GLY A 542 11.31 -29.29 -22.20
N GLY A 543 11.17 -30.00 -23.32
CA GLY A 543 9.89 -30.49 -23.84
C GLY A 543 9.18 -29.51 -24.75
N VAL A 544 8.18 -30.00 -25.48
CA VAL A 544 7.37 -29.20 -26.41
C VAL A 544 6.62 -28.09 -25.68
N LEU A 545 6.17 -28.37 -24.46
CA LEU A 545 5.46 -27.41 -23.63
C LEU A 545 6.36 -26.31 -23.02
N ASN A 546 7.67 -26.32 -23.29
CA ASN A 546 8.60 -25.23 -22.96
C ASN A 546 8.97 -24.36 -24.18
N ILE A 547 8.21 -24.48 -25.28
CA ILE A 547 8.46 -23.74 -26.52
C ILE A 547 7.17 -22.99 -26.91
N ALA A 548 7.33 -21.72 -27.29
CA ALA A 548 6.21 -20.88 -27.69
C ALA A 548 5.50 -21.48 -28.92
N GLY A 549 4.20 -21.70 -28.80
CA GLY A 549 3.42 -22.38 -29.84
C GLY A 549 1.97 -22.56 -29.45
N ASN A 550 1.15 -23.02 -30.39
CA ASN A 550 -0.26 -23.31 -30.16
C ASN A 550 -0.51 -24.79 -30.40
N TYR A 551 -0.99 -25.48 -29.37
CA TYR A 551 -1.07 -26.95 -29.33
C TYR A 551 -2.52 -27.43 -29.32
N PRO A 552 -2.84 -28.57 -29.96
CA PRO A 552 -4.19 -29.12 -29.93
C PRO A 552 -4.54 -29.71 -28.55
N GLY A 553 -5.67 -29.28 -28.00
CA GLY A 553 -6.24 -29.88 -26.80
C GLY A 553 -6.64 -31.33 -27.01
N GLY A 554 -6.60 -32.13 -25.95
CA GLY A 554 -6.88 -33.57 -25.97
C GLY A 554 -5.70 -34.46 -26.37
N PHE A 555 -4.53 -33.89 -26.66
CA PHE A 555 -3.33 -34.64 -27.02
C PHE A 555 -2.25 -34.54 -25.94
N ALA A 556 -1.48 -35.62 -25.80
CA ALA A 556 -0.30 -35.65 -24.94
C ALA A 556 0.82 -34.78 -25.52
N GLN A 557 1.45 -33.95 -24.70
CA GLN A 557 2.58 -33.11 -25.06
C GLN A 557 3.69 -33.26 -24.03
N THR A 558 4.95 -33.19 -24.46
CA THR A 558 6.09 -33.41 -23.55
C THR A 558 6.45 -32.16 -22.78
N ILE A 559 6.79 -32.33 -21.51
CA ILE A 559 7.46 -31.34 -20.67
C ILE A 559 8.64 -32.02 -19.97
N GLY A 560 9.75 -31.30 -19.83
CA GLY A 560 10.99 -31.76 -19.21
C GLY A 560 11.50 -30.76 -18.17
N TRP A 561 12.11 -31.28 -17.12
CA TRP A 561 12.67 -30.48 -16.03
C TRP A 561 13.93 -31.12 -15.45
N ALA A 562 14.81 -30.29 -14.88
CA ALA A 562 15.88 -30.73 -14.01
C ALA A 562 15.29 -31.18 -12.67
N VAL A 563 15.46 -32.45 -12.31
CA VAL A 563 15.05 -32.99 -11.00
C VAL A 563 15.86 -32.35 -9.86
N GLY A 564 17.10 -31.93 -10.12
CA GLY A 564 17.91 -31.20 -9.13
C GLY A 564 18.19 -31.97 -7.84
N GLY A 565 18.21 -33.30 -7.86
CA GLY A 565 18.39 -34.12 -6.64
C GLY A 565 17.15 -34.21 -5.74
N THR A 566 16.01 -33.65 -6.13
CA THR A 566 14.79 -33.62 -5.32
C THR A 566 13.95 -34.91 -5.37
N GLY A 567 14.38 -35.95 -6.09
CA GLY A 567 13.57 -37.16 -6.28
C GLY A 567 13.21 -37.90 -4.98
N GLY A 568 14.02 -37.73 -3.92
CA GLY A 568 13.74 -38.27 -2.59
C GLY A 568 12.75 -37.42 -1.78
N SER A 569 12.95 -36.10 -1.73
CA SER A 569 12.08 -35.15 -1.00
C SER A 569 10.76 -34.89 -1.72
N CYS A 570 10.74 -35.09 -3.03
CA CYS A 570 9.64 -34.88 -3.94
C CYS A 570 9.50 -36.06 -4.91
N PRO A 571 8.83 -37.16 -4.51
CA PRO A 571 8.70 -38.34 -5.37
C PRO A 571 7.71 -38.15 -6.52
N GLN A 572 6.77 -37.20 -6.40
CA GLN A 572 5.72 -36.93 -7.38
C GLN A 572 5.61 -35.44 -7.66
N VAL A 573 5.33 -35.09 -8.91
CA VAL A 573 5.07 -33.73 -9.37
C VAL A 573 3.66 -33.63 -9.94
N THR A 574 2.97 -32.53 -9.65
CA THR A 574 1.71 -32.17 -10.28
C THR A 574 2.00 -31.17 -11.39
N ILE A 575 1.48 -31.45 -12.59
CA ILE A 575 1.65 -30.58 -13.75
C ILE A 575 0.32 -29.86 -13.98
N SER A 576 0.36 -28.54 -14.01
CA SER A 576 -0.82 -27.70 -14.24
C SER A 576 -0.57 -26.67 -15.33
N LEU A 577 -1.65 -26.17 -15.92
CA LEU A 577 -1.64 -25.10 -16.91
C LEU A 577 -2.19 -23.83 -16.26
N LEU A 578 -1.36 -22.79 -16.14
CA LEU A 578 -1.83 -21.47 -15.77
C LEU A 578 -2.33 -20.77 -17.03
N SER A 579 -3.57 -20.31 -17.04
CA SER A 579 -4.19 -19.60 -18.18
C SER A 579 -4.29 -18.11 -17.88
N PHE A 580 -3.63 -17.26 -18.66
CA PHE A 580 -3.53 -15.83 -18.41
C PHE A 580 -4.48 -15.01 -19.29
N SER A 581 -4.91 -13.85 -18.78
CA SER A 581 -5.49 -12.80 -19.62
C SER A 581 -4.47 -12.27 -20.64
N ALA A 582 -4.98 -11.57 -21.66
CA ALA A 582 -4.15 -11.03 -22.75
C ALA A 582 -3.08 -10.06 -22.25
N ASP A 583 -3.40 -9.28 -21.22
CA ASP A 583 -2.49 -8.38 -20.52
C ASP A 583 -1.71 -9.07 -19.38
N GLY A 584 -2.02 -10.32 -19.01
CA GLY A 584 -1.35 -11.02 -17.90
C GLY A 584 -1.70 -10.50 -16.50
N SER A 585 -2.67 -9.60 -16.37
CA SER A 585 -3.12 -9.05 -15.09
C SER A 585 -3.89 -10.08 -14.24
N THR A 586 -4.45 -11.11 -14.88
CA THR A 586 -5.18 -12.20 -14.23
C THR A 586 -4.73 -13.55 -14.77
N TYR A 587 -4.91 -14.58 -13.95
CA TYR A 587 -4.71 -15.97 -14.33
C TYR A 587 -5.72 -16.91 -13.67
N CYS A 588 -6.01 -17.99 -14.37
CA CYS A 588 -6.75 -19.13 -13.85
C CYS A 588 -5.78 -20.31 -13.64
N ASP A 589 -5.99 -21.06 -12.56
CA ASP A 589 -5.34 -22.35 -12.28
C ASP A 589 -6.37 -23.45 -11.99
N HIS A 590 -5.88 -24.60 -11.51
CA HIS A 590 -6.73 -25.76 -11.22
C HIS A 590 -7.79 -25.55 -10.13
N ASN A 591 -7.63 -24.53 -9.27
CA ASN A 591 -8.64 -24.17 -8.27
C ASN A 591 -9.82 -23.44 -8.91
N ASP A 592 -9.58 -22.71 -10.00
CA ASP A 592 -10.61 -21.98 -10.74
C ASP A 592 -11.27 -22.86 -11.81
N ASP A 593 -10.49 -23.76 -12.43
CA ASP A 593 -10.99 -24.75 -13.38
C ASP A 593 -10.18 -26.05 -13.29
N ALA A 594 -10.79 -27.10 -12.75
CA ALA A 594 -10.13 -28.38 -12.52
C ALA A 594 -9.49 -29.01 -13.77
N VAL A 595 -9.94 -28.64 -14.98
CA VAL A 595 -9.33 -29.12 -16.25
C VAL A 595 -7.92 -28.59 -16.47
N LEU A 596 -7.50 -27.55 -15.74
CA LEU A 596 -6.16 -27.00 -15.77
C LEU A 596 -5.16 -27.82 -14.95
N ASN A 597 -5.61 -28.83 -14.19
CA ASN A 597 -4.75 -29.87 -13.66
C ASN A 597 -4.50 -30.94 -14.72
N LEU A 598 -3.25 -31.07 -15.19
CA LEU A 598 -2.88 -32.02 -16.24
C LEU A 598 -2.48 -33.40 -15.69
N GLY A 599 -2.44 -33.54 -14.35
CA GLY A 599 -2.20 -34.80 -13.65
C GLY A 599 -0.93 -34.81 -12.80
N THR A 600 -0.77 -35.90 -12.06
CA THR A 600 0.38 -36.17 -11.20
C THR A 600 1.27 -37.24 -11.84
N PHE A 601 2.58 -37.00 -11.85
CA PHE A 601 3.59 -37.82 -12.50
C PHE A 601 4.77 -38.08 -11.56
N PRO A 602 5.52 -39.17 -11.77
CA PRO A 602 6.79 -39.37 -11.07
C PRO A 602 7.78 -38.23 -11.33
N ASN A 603 8.56 -37.86 -10.30
CA ASN A 603 9.62 -36.86 -10.44
C ASN A 603 10.87 -37.44 -11.13
N THR A 604 10.74 -37.78 -12.42
CA THR A 604 11.79 -38.43 -13.22
C THR A 604 12.41 -37.51 -14.28
N GLY A 605 12.06 -36.22 -14.30
CA GLY A 605 12.62 -35.20 -15.19
C GLY A 605 11.91 -35.04 -16.54
N SER A 606 10.88 -35.83 -16.83
CA SER A 606 9.99 -35.61 -17.97
C SER A 606 8.65 -36.32 -17.79
N ALA A 607 7.60 -35.74 -18.37
CA ALA A 607 6.27 -36.32 -18.45
C ALA A 607 5.59 -35.94 -19.77
N SER A 608 4.48 -36.60 -20.09
CA SER A 608 3.64 -36.29 -21.25
C SER A 608 2.18 -36.09 -20.86
N PRO A 609 1.86 -34.98 -20.16
CA PRO A 609 0.48 -34.64 -19.82
C PRO A 609 -0.41 -34.45 -21.05
N ILE A 610 -1.69 -34.77 -20.90
CA ILE A 610 -2.71 -34.50 -21.92
C ILE A 610 -3.21 -33.07 -21.71
N LEU A 611 -3.10 -32.22 -22.74
CA LEU A 611 -3.64 -30.87 -22.69
C LEU A 611 -5.18 -30.89 -22.63
N PRO A 612 -5.84 -29.97 -21.90
CA PRO A 612 -7.29 -29.93 -21.84
C PRO A 612 -7.86 -29.57 -23.21
N ASN A 613 -9.05 -30.08 -23.52
CA ASN A 613 -9.79 -29.67 -24.72
C ASN A 613 -10.52 -28.32 -24.49
N LYS A 614 -9.73 -27.31 -24.12
CA LYS A 614 -10.17 -25.95 -23.78
C LYS A 614 -9.27 -24.94 -24.48
N LEU A 615 -9.85 -23.83 -24.90
CA LEU A 615 -9.13 -22.70 -25.45
C LEU A 615 -8.38 -21.99 -24.33
N VAL A 616 -7.05 -22.00 -24.41
CA VAL A 616 -6.15 -21.19 -23.59
C VAL A 616 -5.34 -20.34 -24.55
N ALA A 617 -5.61 -19.04 -24.59
CA ALA A 617 -4.95 -18.13 -25.54
C ALA A 617 -3.48 -17.90 -25.18
N ARG A 618 -3.19 -17.86 -23.88
CA ARG A 618 -1.86 -17.66 -23.31
C ARG A 618 -1.77 -18.46 -22.02
N GLY A 619 -0.81 -19.36 -21.91
CA GLY A 619 -0.63 -20.16 -20.71
C GLY A 619 0.82 -20.53 -20.43
N ARG A 620 1.09 -20.86 -19.17
CA ARG A 620 2.37 -21.38 -18.68
C ARG A 620 2.17 -22.73 -18.05
N VAL A 621 3.08 -23.66 -18.31
CA VAL A 621 3.05 -24.97 -17.64
C VAL A 621 3.80 -24.84 -16.33
N ARG A 622 3.12 -25.17 -15.23
CA ARG A 622 3.69 -25.21 -13.89
C ARG A 622 3.92 -26.66 -13.49
N VAL A 623 5.15 -26.99 -13.12
CA VAL A 623 5.51 -28.27 -12.51
C VAL A 623 5.74 -28.02 -11.02
N THR A 624 4.84 -28.54 -10.19
CA THR A 624 4.84 -28.33 -8.73
C THR A 624 5.14 -29.63 -8.01
N CYS A 625 5.96 -29.59 -6.97
CA CYS A 625 6.12 -30.76 -6.13
C CYS A 625 4.80 -31.12 -5.42
N SER A 626 4.39 -32.40 -5.41
CA SER A 626 3.07 -32.77 -4.87
C SER A 626 2.96 -32.71 -3.34
N ASN A 627 4.09 -32.78 -2.63
CA ASN A 627 4.18 -32.82 -1.17
C ASN A 627 5.10 -31.72 -0.61
N ASN A 628 5.42 -30.71 -1.41
CA ASN A 628 6.33 -29.62 -1.06
C ASN A 628 5.87 -28.34 -1.77
N ILE A 629 6.39 -27.19 -1.35
CA ILE A 629 5.95 -25.86 -1.79
C ILE A 629 6.68 -25.34 -3.03
N PHE A 630 7.77 -25.99 -3.44
CA PHE A 630 8.56 -25.54 -4.58
C PHE A 630 7.96 -25.96 -5.92
N PHE A 631 8.21 -25.15 -6.95
CA PHE A 631 7.74 -25.37 -8.31
C PHE A 631 8.68 -24.74 -9.34
N SER A 632 8.43 -25.02 -10.61
CA SER A 632 9.01 -24.27 -11.72
C SER A 632 7.97 -24.04 -12.82
N LEU A 633 8.12 -22.94 -13.55
CA LEU A 633 7.27 -22.54 -14.66
C LEU A 633 8.03 -22.71 -15.97
N SER A 634 7.32 -23.04 -17.04
CA SER A 634 7.88 -23.00 -18.40
C SER A 634 8.37 -21.60 -18.76
N ASP A 635 9.46 -21.53 -19.53
CA ASP A 635 10.10 -20.31 -20.06
C ASP A 635 9.29 -19.65 -21.17
N ALA A 636 8.42 -20.40 -21.84
CA ALA A 636 7.61 -19.92 -22.94
C ALA A 636 6.11 -19.92 -22.63
N ASP A 637 5.41 -18.90 -23.17
CA ASP A 637 3.95 -18.87 -23.26
C ASP A 637 3.48 -19.88 -24.32
N ILE A 638 2.48 -20.69 -24.00
CA ILE A 638 1.83 -21.61 -24.92
C ILE A 638 0.35 -21.25 -25.13
N GLY A 639 -0.18 -21.61 -26.29
CA GLY A 639 -1.62 -21.64 -26.57
C GLY A 639 -2.13 -23.08 -26.59
N VAL A 640 -3.39 -23.28 -26.19
CA VAL A 640 -4.11 -24.54 -26.36
C VAL A 640 -5.37 -24.28 -27.18
N THR A 641 -5.55 -25.02 -28.26
CA THR A 641 -6.78 -24.97 -29.05
C THR A 641 -7.84 -25.87 -28.45
N GLY A 642 -9.05 -25.34 -28.32
CA GLY A 642 -10.22 -26.05 -27.83
C GLY A 642 -11.50 -25.31 -28.19
N THR A 643 -12.65 -25.90 -27.88
CA THR A 643 -13.95 -25.37 -28.32
C THR A 643 -14.58 -24.37 -27.34
N THR A 644 -14.11 -24.33 -26.08
CA THR A 644 -14.61 -23.43 -25.04
C THR A 644 -13.44 -22.88 -24.23
N ALA A 645 -13.51 -21.63 -23.77
CA ALA A 645 -12.47 -21.04 -22.92
C ALA A 645 -12.30 -21.84 -21.61
N ALA A 646 -11.05 -21.96 -21.15
CA ALA A 646 -10.75 -22.41 -19.79
C ALA A 646 -10.92 -21.25 -18.80
N GLY A 647 -11.43 -21.54 -17.60
CA GLY A 647 -11.44 -20.60 -16.48
C GLY A 647 -12.24 -19.31 -16.72
N THR A 648 -13.47 -19.25 -16.23
CA THR A 648 -14.32 -18.05 -16.35
C THR A 648 -14.27 -17.12 -15.13
N ALA A 649 -13.60 -17.54 -14.06
CA ALA A 649 -13.45 -16.80 -12.80
C ALA A 649 -11.97 -16.77 -12.40
N CYS A 650 -11.16 -16.05 -13.17
CA CYS A 650 -9.71 -15.95 -12.91
C CYS A 650 -9.41 -14.98 -11.76
N LYS A 651 -8.35 -15.30 -11.03
CA LYS A 651 -7.79 -14.47 -9.97
C LYS A 651 -6.73 -13.53 -10.54
N ALA A 652 -6.44 -12.46 -9.81
CA ALA A 652 -5.40 -11.53 -10.22
C ALA A 652 -4.00 -12.11 -9.96
N THR A 653 -3.03 -11.76 -10.80
CA THR A 653 -1.71 -12.43 -10.87
C THR A 653 -0.90 -12.33 -9.59
N ASP A 654 -0.91 -11.18 -8.92
CA ASP A 654 -0.21 -10.94 -7.65
C ASP A 654 -1.13 -10.23 -6.64
N GLY A 655 -2.37 -10.70 -6.55
CA GLY A 655 -3.47 -9.98 -5.90
C GLY A 655 -4.15 -8.99 -6.86
N THR A 656 -5.28 -8.42 -6.44
CA THR A 656 -6.11 -7.53 -7.27
C THR A 656 -5.27 -6.44 -7.95
N ALA A 657 -5.51 -6.26 -9.25
CA ALA A 657 -4.76 -5.35 -10.10
C ALA A 657 -4.58 -3.97 -9.43
N LEU A 658 -3.35 -3.43 -9.56
CA LEU A 658 -2.83 -2.12 -9.13
C LEU A 658 -1.84 -2.11 -7.95
N ALA A 659 -1.27 -3.24 -7.55
CA ALA A 659 -0.25 -3.24 -6.49
C ALA A 659 1.09 -2.57 -6.89
N HIS A 660 1.46 -2.50 -8.17
CA HIS A 660 2.66 -1.75 -8.62
C HIS A 660 2.42 -1.26 -10.05
N GLY A 661 2.95 -0.08 -10.39
CA GLY A 661 2.80 0.63 -11.67
C GLY A 661 3.28 -0.07 -12.95
N THR A 662 3.25 -1.39 -13.03
CA THR A 662 3.53 -2.15 -14.23
C THR A 662 2.24 -2.29 -15.05
N ILE A 663 2.03 -1.35 -15.97
CA ILE A 663 1.28 -1.67 -17.18
C ILE A 663 2.06 -2.77 -17.88
N PHE A 664 1.43 -3.93 -18.12
CA PHE A 664 2.01 -4.96 -18.96
C PHE A 664 2.12 -4.45 -20.39
N VAL A 665 3.27 -3.89 -20.74
CA VAL A 665 3.60 -3.63 -22.13
C VAL A 665 4.22 -4.91 -22.69
N ASN A 666 3.49 -5.56 -23.58
CA ASN A 666 3.97 -6.70 -24.35
C ASN A 666 5.18 -6.28 -25.19
N THR A 667 6.40 -6.51 -24.71
CA THR A 667 7.63 -6.30 -25.49
C THR A 667 7.92 -7.51 -26.37
N GLY A 668 6.95 -7.85 -27.23
CA GLY A 668 7.19 -8.62 -28.44
C GLY A 668 7.95 -7.77 -29.46
N GLY A 669 9.22 -7.48 -29.20
CA GLY A 669 10.10 -6.73 -30.10
C GLY A 669 11.24 -6.07 -29.34
N GLY A 670 12.46 -6.58 -29.52
CA GLY A 670 13.64 -6.11 -28.81
C GLY A 670 13.86 -4.60 -28.93
N ILE A 671 14.01 -3.93 -27.80
CA ILE A 671 14.47 -2.55 -27.72
C ILE A 671 15.95 -2.59 -27.38
N VAL A 672 16.77 -2.15 -28.33
CA VAL A 672 18.14 -1.71 -28.10
C VAL A 672 18.05 -0.41 -27.31
N ILE A 673 18.62 -0.38 -26.11
CA ILE A 673 18.84 0.88 -25.39
C ILE A 673 19.86 1.69 -26.20
N SER A 674 19.39 2.73 -26.87
CA SER A 674 20.26 3.77 -27.41
C SER A 674 20.08 5.03 -26.57
N ASP A 675 21.14 5.43 -25.85
CA ASP A 675 21.23 6.71 -25.16
C ASP A 675 21.00 7.85 -26.16
N GLY A 676 19.82 8.46 -26.10
CA GLY A 676 19.41 9.57 -26.94
C GLY A 676 19.74 10.91 -26.29
N GLY A 677 21.00 11.32 -26.34
CA GLY A 677 21.37 12.74 -26.18
C GLY A 677 20.80 13.56 -27.33
N GLY A 678 19.93 14.53 -27.01
CA GLY A 678 19.24 15.37 -27.97
C GLY A 678 20.13 16.37 -28.71
N GLY A 679 19.76 16.64 -29.97
CA GLY A 679 20.29 17.72 -30.80
C GLY A 679 19.52 17.80 -32.11
N GLY A 680 18.35 18.44 -32.10
CA GLY A 680 17.51 18.62 -33.29
C GLY A 680 18.01 19.72 -34.23
N ALA A 681 17.78 19.54 -35.54
CA ALA A 681 17.01 20.46 -36.40
C ALA A 681 17.30 20.28 -37.91
N VAL A 682 16.23 19.91 -38.64
CA VAL A 682 15.77 20.47 -39.95
C VAL A 682 16.47 20.06 -41.28
N LEU A 683 15.77 19.15 -41.98
CA LEU A 683 15.38 19.08 -43.42
C LEU A 683 16.20 19.80 -44.53
N TRP A 684 16.71 19.03 -45.52
CA TRP A 684 16.35 18.98 -46.96
C TRP A 684 17.48 18.39 -47.86
N LEU A 685 17.07 17.86 -49.02
CA LEU A 685 17.75 17.01 -50.03
C LEU A 685 19.01 17.60 -50.76
N PRO A 686 19.72 16.79 -51.61
CA PRO A 686 21.15 16.89 -51.92
C PRO A 686 21.51 17.62 -53.24
N LEU A 687 22.73 18.15 -53.35
CA LEU A 687 23.69 17.93 -54.48
C LEU A 687 24.92 18.88 -54.38
N LEU A 688 26.10 18.29 -54.55
CA LEU A 688 27.26 18.71 -55.36
C LEU A 688 27.68 20.20 -55.50
N LEU A 689 29.01 20.36 -55.34
CA LEU A 689 29.95 21.25 -56.07
C LEU A 689 30.08 22.72 -55.64
N GLY A 690 31.33 23.06 -55.30
CA GLY A 690 32.06 24.05 -56.09
C GLY A 690 32.07 25.48 -55.54
N LEU A 691 33.15 25.77 -54.81
CA LEU A 691 33.62 27.12 -54.46
C LEU A 691 33.53 28.11 -55.64
N GLY A 692 32.86 29.23 -55.41
CA GLY A 692 33.00 30.46 -56.18
C GLY A 692 34.40 31.05 -55.98
N GLY A 693 35.08 31.30 -57.09
CA GLY A 693 36.42 31.87 -57.12
C GLY A 693 36.45 33.37 -56.80
N LEU A 694 37.64 33.87 -56.48
CA LEU A 694 38.44 34.67 -57.41
C LEU A 694 39.73 35.12 -56.69
N GLY A 695 40.86 34.94 -57.38
CA GLY A 695 41.84 36.02 -57.48
C GLY A 695 42.99 36.05 -56.49
N TYR A 696 44.18 36.00 -57.10
CA TYR A 696 45.40 36.71 -56.69
C TYR A 696 46.45 35.97 -55.83
N THR A 697 47.34 35.28 -56.56
CA THR A 697 48.80 35.43 -56.57
C THR A 697 49.58 35.76 -55.29
N LEU A 698 50.67 34.98 -55.16
CA LEU A 698 52.04 35.32 -54.76
C LEU A 698 52.51 34.93 -53.34
N ARG A 699 53.46 33.98 -53.40
CA ARG A 699 54.79 33.96 -52.77
C ARG A 699 54.90 33.67 -51.25
N ARG A 700 55.52 32.50 -51.04
CA ARG A 700 56.78 32.27 -50.30
C ARG A 700 56.82 32.56 -48.79
N ARG A 701 57.07 31.44 -48.09
CA ARG A 701 58.17 31.17 -47.13
C ARG A 701 58.07 31.72 -45.70
N TYR A 702 58.11 30.73 -44.80
CA TYR A 702 58.94 30.59 -43.59
C TYR A 702 58.73 31.51 -42.38
N ASN A 703 58.48 30.82 -41.26
CA ASN A 703 58.86 31.07 -39.87
C ASN A 703 58.37 32.35 -39.19
N ALA A 704 57.34 32.21 -38.36
CA ALA A 704 57.45 32.17 -36.90
C ALA A 704 56.28 31.34 -36.35
#